data_AF-W9YHX6-F1
#
_entry.id   AF-W9YHX6-F1
#
_cell.length_a   1.000
_cell.length_b   1.000
_cell.length_c   1.000
_cell.angle_alpha   90.00
_cell.angle_beta   90.00
_cell.angle_gamma   90.00
#
_symmetry.space_group_name_H-M   'P 1'
#
loop_
_entity.id
_entity.type
_entity.pdbx_description
1 polymer ?
#
loop_
_entity_poly.entity_id
_entity_poly.type
_entity_poly.pdbx_seq_one_letter_code
_entity_poly.pdbx_strand_id
1 'polypeptide(L)'
;MEHLFFSPTEQAMAIESNAAFLAEVHDRDWSASLASNQDLMPHIAPTTPWLGFDHQRERDKEWIPIQRDLNQYPVVRGWTILQAWDRGDLRKAHPSLRDPTLSPCDVGERVASMIQSWLYFGLIEAIVGDWVDVSYLARPDSSGRMLLYSRNLVYLMYAWLRRLQELTAESRAIALHNAHANLMTVATCIQKLLAWSDPGTAEEQWTRSNFPGYIERIYEVTPAVIRLTDAIGATRDRIAGESGIRVFAIAGLAEAYLDRNARLRARGWCPFLIACCLHDMNDSVIDWLDAAQRANPTGRHDECTHAACTANNVDVARYQMQHCTADCTCHPIRPNVDDVIRAIENDTIPTVRLTKTASGIKLQTEATCRADDEFVVFSHVWADGLGSTAEKGIYECQALRLAEIAEEAKPGCPWWIDSLMVPERSPYRYMAIRKLRDVYTNATKVVVIDKSLSQVRNDDTAEIVLWSIVSSSWAQRLWTFQESFLPTYIDILFKDGLRSFEPAALPRSLLPPVIQVVWRILYDRVGALRPNRAQQLTRRTNLGEILAAMNWRTTSRRSDETLAAAALLDFDPWSLPEDEQDSEGRMERLLLLVSDLPDDIIFFTCPKLRRKPFRWAPATLMARSPTMVDISHDHQRAKCTAEGLLTRQRFLEFADSQMGQDGLQYWFRDPETLEIYGVYWDPETKNNPGMFNAVVVRPIEDDQYVQPEMNQVVEGVALFLGAEGGDLGEDVSQAAYIGRVTIFQGDENDVPEGTAFIMTSWKTEMLCIT
;
A
#
# COMPACT_ATOMS: atom_id res chain seq x y z
N MET A 1 17.30 7.05 -11.61
CA MET A 1 16.72 5.68 -11.62
C MET A 1 15.79 5.50 -12.82
N GLU A 2 16.43 5.36 -13.97
CA GLU A 2 15.90 5.37 -15.33
C GLU A 2 15.08 4.12 -15.68
N HIS A 3 15.34 2.97 -15.03
CA HIS A 3 14.60 1.73 -15.29
C HIS A 3 13.08 1.86 -15.03
N LEU A 4 12.64 2.84 -14.22
CA LEU A 4 11.22 3.12 -13.99
C LEU A 4 10.51 3.76 -15.21
N PHE A 5 11.26 4.19 -16.21
CA PHE A 5 10.74 4.92 -17.38
C PHE A 5 11.28 4.39 -18.71
N PHE A 6 12.38 3.64 -18.67
CA PHE A 6 13.10 3.27 -19.87
C PHE A 6 12.37 2.17 -20.64
N SER A 7 11.82 2.55 -21.79
CA SER A 7 11.25 1.63 -22.77
C SER A 7 12.21 1.47 -23.95
N PRO A 8 13.01 0.39 -24.03
CA PRO A 8 13.86 0.13 -25.19
C PRO A 8 13.02 -0.15 -26.44
N THR A 9 13.58 0.10 -27.61
CA THR A 9 12.99 -0.40 -28.88
C THR A 9 13.07 -1.93 -28.93
N GLU A 10 12.20 -2.57 -29.71
CA GLU A 10 12.24 -4.04 -29.86
C GLU A 10 13.61 -4.53 -30.36
N GLN A 11 14.23 -3.80 -31.28
CA GLN A 11 15.56 -4.11 -31.79
C GLN A 11 16.63 -3.99 -30.69
N ALA A 12 16.63 -2.89 -29.93
CA ALA A 12 17.58 -2.70 -28.83
C ALA A 12 17.39 -3.79 -27.77
N MET A 13 16.14 -4.12 -27.44
CA MET A 13 15.81 -5.18 -26.50
C MET A 13 16.36 -6.53 -26.96
N ALA A 14 16.17 -6.90 -28.23
CA ALA A 14 16.66 -8.16 -28.78
C ALA A 14 18.20 -8.26 -28.76
N ILE A 15 18.89 -7.20 -29.15
CA ILE A 15 20.36 -7.18 -29.23
C ILE A 15 20.99 -7.17 -27.83
N GLU A 16 20.60 -6.22 -26.99
CA GLU A 16 21.23 -5.97 -25.70
C GLU A 16 20.90 -7.06 -24.68
N SER A 17 19.68 -7.60 -24.67
CA SER A 17 19.34 -8.73 -23.78
C SER A 17 20.07 -10.02 -24.18
N ASN A 18 20.35 -10.23 -25.47
CA ASN A 18 21.12 -11.37 -25.92
C ASN A 18 22.61 -11.21 -25.60
N ALA A 19 23.15 -9.99 -25.74
CA ALA A 19 24.51 -9.67 -25.31
C ALA A 19 24.67 -9.89 -23.79
N ALA A 20 23.74 -9.38 -22.98
CA ALA A 20 23.73 -9.61 -21.53
C ALA A 20 23.60 -11.09 -21.17
N PHE A 21 22.78 -11.86 -21.88
CA PHE A 21 22.63 -13.29 -21.61
C PHE A 21 23.95 -14.08 -21.80
N LEU A 22 24.72 -13.73 -22.84
CA LEU A 22 25.97 -14.41 -23.20
C LEU A 22 27.21 -13.87 -22.47
N ALA A 23 27.10 -12.72 -21.80
CA ALA A 23 28.21 -12.08 -21.12
C ALA A 23 28.45 -12.69 -19.72
N GLU A 24 29.72 -12.91 -19.38
CA GLU A 24 30.17 -13.16 -18.00
C GLU A 24 30.54 -11.87 -17.26
N VAL A 25 30.64 -10.76 -18.01
CA VAL A 25 31.11 -9.45 -17.57
C VAL A 25 30.25 -8.40 -18.24
N HIS A 26 29.58 -7.60 -17.42
CA HIS A 26 28.75 -6.50 -17.89
C HIS A 26 29.52 -5.20 -17.71
N ASP A 27 29.97 -4.60 -18.82
CA ASP A 27 30.63 -3.29 -18.85
C ASP A 27 30.07 -2.43 -20.00
N ARG A 28 30.24 -1.11 -19.92
CA ARG A 28 29.79 -0.22 -21.01
C ARG A 28 30.66 1.03 -21.12
N ASP A 29 31.24 1.23 -22.29
CA ASP A 29 31.88 2.50 -22.63
C ASP A 29 30.84 3.53 -23.10
N TRP A 30 30.61 4.54 -22.27
CA TRP A 30 29.69 5.63 -22.58
C TRP A 30 30.31 6.74 -23.44
N SER A 31 31.61 6.69 -23.75
CA SER A 31 32.33 7.79 -24.42
C SER A 31 31.69 8.19 -25.75
N ALA A 32 31.41 7.22 -26.62
CA ALA A 32 30.79 7.46 -27.93
C ALA A 32 29.33 7.95 -27.80
N SER A 33 28.56 7.39 -26.87
CA SER A 33 27.18 7.80 -26.60
C SER A 33 27.12 9.22 -26.03
N LEU A 34 28.03 9.57 -25.12
CA LEU A 34 28.13 10.91 -24.54
C LEU A 34 28.55 11.95 -25.59
N ALA A 35 29.44 11.58 -26.51
CA ALA A 35 29.88 12.47 -27.60
C ALA A 35 28.80 12.72 -28.65
N SER A 36 27.98 11.71 -28.97
CA SER A 36 26.94 11.79 -30.00
C SER A 36 25.58 12.23 -29.46
N ASN A 37 25.35 12.11 -28.15
CA ASN A 37 24.05 12.19 -27.48
C ASN A 37 22.96 11.31 -28.15
N GLN A 38 23.39 10.28 -28.89
CA GLN A 38 22.50 9.30 -29.50
C GLN A 38 22.30 8.15 -28.53
N ASP A 39 21.05 7.68 -28.41
CA ASP A 39 20.68 6.55 -27.56
C ASP A 39 21.05 6.75 -26.08
N LEU A 40 21.05 8.00 -25.57
CA LEU A 40 21.20 8.29 -24.14
C LEU A 40 19.92 8.84 -23.55
N MET A 41 19.46 8.20 -22.48
CA MET A 41 18.44 8.77 -21.61
C MET A 41 19.10 9.80 -20.68
N PRO A 42 18.57 11.04 -20.57
CA PRO A 42 19.11 12.00 -19.63
C PRO A 42 18.99 11.49 -18.20
N HIS A 43 19.84 11.97 -17.30
CA HIS A 43 19.65 11.71 -15.87
C HIS A 43 18.33 12.31 -15.42
N ILE A 44 17.52 11.50 -14.73
CA ILE A 44 16.24 11.94 -14.20
C ILE A 44 16.36 12.05 -12.69
N ALA A 45 16.11 13.25 -12.17
CA ALA A 45 16.08 13.50 -10.73
C ALA A 45 14.90 12.75 -10.07
N PRO A 46 15.04 12.23 -8.84
CA PRO A 46 16.24 12.28 -8.00
C PRO A 46 17.38 11.39 -8.51
N THR A 47 18.60 11.93 -8.53
CA THR A 47 19.82 11.21 -8.91
C THR A 47 20.59 10.75 -7.67
N THR A 48 21.37 9.68 -7.81
CA THR A 48 22.22 9.14 -6.74
C THR A 48 23.65 9.10 -7.25
N PRO A 49 24.63 9.71 -6.56
CA PRO A 49 26.02 9.63 -6.96
C PRO A 49 26.58 8.24 -6.74
N TRP A 50 27.58 7.88 -7.53
CA TRP A 50 28.49 6.81 -7.15
C TRP A 50 29.50 7.34 -6.12
N LEU A 51 29.57 6.71 -4.95
CA LEU A 51 30.45 7.14 -3.85
C LEU A 51 31.91 6.64 -3.98
N GLY A 52 32.26 5.96 -5.08
CA GLY A 52 33.65 5.66 -5.41
C GLY A 52 34.27 4.49 -4.63
N PHE A 53 33.49 3.49 -4.23
CA PHE A 53 34.05 2.29 -3.60
C PHE A 53 34.95 1.52 -4.59
N ASP A 54 35.95 0.84 -4.04
CA ASP A 54 36.91 0.04 -4.81
C ASP A 54 36.29 -1.27 -5.32
N HIS A 55 35.46 -1.17 -6.36
CA HIS A 55 34.81 -2.30 -7.03
C HIS A 55 35.62 -2.71 -8.28
N GLN A 56 36.83 -3.23 -8.05
CA GLN A 56 37.79 -3.54 -9.11
C GLN A 56 37.82 -5.03 -9.45
N ARG A 57 37.50 -5.33 -10.71
CA ARG A 57 37.46 -6.70 -11.21
C ARG A 57 38.75 -7.46 -10.92
N GLU A 58 39.91 -6.89 -11.22
CA GLU A 58 41.23 -7.56 -11.08
C GLU A 58 41.52 -8.06 -9.66
N ARG A 59 41.10 -7.31 -8.65
CA ARG A 59 41.23 -7.66 -7.24
C ARG A 59 40.22 -8.73 -6.84
N ASP A 60 39.05 -8.72 -7.47
CA ASP A 60 37.89 -9.50 -7.07
C ASP A 60 37.65 -10.76 -7.95
N LYS A 61 38.46 -11.00 -8.99
CA LYS A 61 38.25 -12.10 -9.98
C LYS A 61 38.17 -13.49 -9.36
N GLU A 62 38.86 -13.74 -8.25
CA GLU A 62 38.87 -15.05 -7.57
C GLU A 62 37.58 -15.33 -6.78
N TRP A 63 36.78 -14.30 -6.53
CA TRP A 63 35.65 -14.33 -5.59
C TRP A 63 34.29 -14.20 -6.27
N ILE A 64 34.26 -14.17 -7.61
CA ILE A 64 33.08 -13.78 -8.37
C ILE A 64 32.66 -14.88 -9.33
N PRO A 65 31.36 -15.25 -9.29
CA PRO A 65 30.25 -14.58 -8.58
C PRO A 65 30.30 -14.88 -7.07
N ILE A 66 29.79 -14.00 -6.20
CA ILE A 66 29.72 -14.13 -4.73
C ILE A 66 28.86 -15.34 -4.25
N GLN A 67 28.97 -16.49 -4.92
CA GLN A 67 28.21 -17.73 -4.77
C GLN A 67 26.69 -17.55 -4.69
N ARG A 68 26.16 -16.47 -5.28
CA ARG A 68 24.75 -16.07 -5.19
C ARG A 68 24.28 -15.78 -3.75
N ASP A 69 25.21 -15.45 -2.86
CA ASP A 69 24.97 -15.07 -1.46
C ASP A 69 25.52 -13.65 -1.22
N LEU A 70 24.61 -12.71 -1.02
CA LEU A 70 24.92 -11.30 -0.79
C LEU A 70 25.80 -11.09 0.46
N ASN A 71 25.72 -11.97 1.46
CA ASN A 71 26.52 -11.86 2.68
C ASN A 71 28.02 -12.06 2.44
N GLN A 72 28.41 -12.72 1.35
CA GLN A 72 29.81 -12.92 1.03
C GLN A 72 30.50 -11.64 0.58
N TYR A 73 29.76 -10.69 -0.02
CA TYR A 73 30.33 -9.47 -0.60
C TYR A 73 31.21 -8.65 0.37
N PRO A 74 30.76 -8.31 1.61
CA PRO A 74 31.62 -7.70 2.62
C PRO A 74 32.78 -8.61 3.04
N VAL A 75 32.48 -9.88 3.30
CA VAL A 75 33.40 -10.85 3.92
C VAL A 75 34.63 -11.07 3.05
N VAL A 76 34.45 -11.32 1.74
CA VAL A 76 35.56 -11.56 0.81
C VAL A 76 36.45 -10.32 0.63
N ARG A 77 35.92 -9.13 0.93
CA ARG A 77 36.68 -7.86 0.90
C ARG A 77 37.24 -7.47 2.28
N GLY A 78 37.11 -8.34 3.29
CA GLY A 78 37.62 -8.14 4.65
C GLY A 78 36.80 -7.18 5.51
N TRP A 79 35.56 -6.88 5.11
CA TRP A 79 34.65 -6.00 5.85
C TRP A 79 33.76 -6.79 6.81
N THR A 80 33.58 -6.26 8.02
CA THR A 80 32.69 -6.79 9.05
C THR A 80 31.65 -5.75 9.44
N ILE A 81 30.80 -5.37 8.47
CA ILE A 81 29.84 -4.26 8.65
C ILE A 81 28.87 -4.48 9.80
N LEU A 82 28.43 -5.72 10.04
CA LEU A 82 27.55 -6.03 11.17
C LEU A 82 28.17 -5.59 12.51
N GLN A 83 29.47 -5.84 12.70
CA GLN A 83 30.19 -5.41 13.92
C GLN A 83 30.29 -3.90 14.08
N ALA A 84 30.20 -3.15 12.97
CA ALA A 84 30.16 -1.70 13.01
C ALA A 84 28.82 -1.18 13.55
N TRP A 85 27.73 -1.93 13.32
CA TRP A 85 26.40 -1.60 13.81
C TRP A 85 26.12 -2.15 15.21
N ASP A 86 26.71 -3.28 15.63
CA ASP A 86 26.46 -3.85 16.97
C ASP A 86 26.92 -2.95 18.14
N ARG A 87 27.74 -1.90 17.87
CA ARG A 87 28.18 -0.91 18.86
C ARG A 87 28.30 0.52 18.31
N GLY A 88 27.76 0.75 17.11
CA GLY A 88 27.85 2.03 16.38
C GLY A 88 29.21 2.40 15.79
N ASP A 89 30.31 1.83 16.29
CA ASP A 89 31.66 2.25 15.90
C ASP A 89 32.05 1.79 14.49
N LEU A 90 31.85 2.69 13.52
CA LEU A 90 32.20 2.51 12.11
C LEU A 90 33.68 2.16 11.88
N ARG A 91 34.59 2.48 12.80
CA ARG A 91 36.01 2.11 12.68
C ARG A 91 36.24 0.60 12.80
N LYS A 92 35.27 -0.14 13.36
CA LYS A 92 35.34 -1.60 13.47
C LYS A 92 35.01 -2.31 12.16
N ALA A 93 34.39 -1.62 11.20
CA ALA A 93 33.91 -2.20 9.95
C ALA A 93 35.04 -2.79 9.08
N HIS A 94 36.26 -2.26 9.19
CA HIS A 94 37.40 -2.74 8.39
C HIS A 94 38.75 -2.34 9.04
N PRO A 95 39.80 -3.19 8.97
CA PRO A 95 41.11 -2.87 9.56
C PRO A 95 41.71 -1.53 9.10
N SER A 96 41.50 -1.14 7.85
CA SER A 96 42.00 0.14 7.32
C SER A 96 41.35 1.39 7.94
N LEU A 97 40.22 1.25 8.65
CA LEU A 97 39.53 2.36 9.32
C LEU A 97 39.99 2.58 10.77
N ARG A 98 40.84 1.68 11.28
CA ARG A 98 41.38 1.73 12.64
C ARG A 98 42.53 2.73 12.80
N ASP A 99 43.01 3.30 11.70
CA ASP A 99 44.02 4.36 11.74
C ASP A 99 43.44 5.60 12.46
N PRO A 100 44.03 6.02 13.60
CA PRO A 100 43.55 7.18 14.34
C PRO A 100 43.74 8.51 13.60
N THR A 101 44.55 8.54 12.53
CA THR A 101 44.76 9.74 11.71
C THR A 101 43.66 9.97 10.69
N LEU A 102 42.86 8.94 10.35
CA LEU A 102 41.69 9.10 9.50
C LEU A 102 40.63 9.93 10.21
N SER A 103 40.14 10.98 9.55
CA SER A 103 39.07 11.79 10.12
C SER A 103 37.80 10.95 10.25
N PRO A 104 36.96 11.18 11.27
CA PRO A 104 35.72 10.42 11.39
C PRO A 104 34.74 10.63 10.21
N CYS A 105 34.81 11.79 9.55
CA CYS A 105 34.09 12.05 8.30
C CYS A 105 34.54 11.07 7.20
N ASP A 106 35.86 10.92 6.98
CA ASP A 106 36.41 9.98 5.98
C ASP A 106 36.03 8.53 6.29
N VAL A 107 35.97 8.15 7.57
CA VAL A 107 35.51 6.83 7.99
C VAL A 107 34.04 6.63 7.58
N GLY A 108 33.18 7.60 7.88
CA GLY A 108 31.78 7.61 7.47
C GLY A 108 31.62 7.48 5.96
N GLU A 109 32.34 8.29 5.17
CA GLU A 109 32.27 8.23 3.70
C GLU A 109 32.72 6.88 3.14
N ARG A 110 33.78 6.27 3.68
CA ARG A 110 34.27 4.95 3.25
C ARG A 110 33.29 3.83 3.58
N VAL A 111 32.64 3.88 4.74
CA VAL A 111 31.62 2.90 5.11
C VAL A 111 30.39 3.06 4.23
N ALA A 112 29.94 4.30 4.00
CA ALA A 112 28.80 4.57 3.12
C ALA A 112 29.05 4.13 1.67
N SER A 113 30.25 4.36 1.13
CA SER A 113 30.59 3.90 -0.22
C SER A 113 30.62 2.38 -0.34
N MET A 114 31.16 1.69 0.67
CA MET A 114 31.09 0.23 0.77
C MET A 114 29.63 -0.24 0.78
N ILE A 115 28.79 0.29 1.67
CA ILE A 115 27.37 -0.10 1.79
C ILE A 115 26.64 0.09 0.46
N GLN A 116 26.87 1.22 -0.22
CA GLN A 116 26.31 1.44 -1.56
C GLN A 116 26.76 0.36 -2.54
N SER A 117 28.05 0.04 -2.59
CA SER A 117 28.59 -0.97 -3.49
C SER A 117 28.02 -2.36 -3.20
N TRP A 118 27.94 -2.72 -1.91
CA TRP A 118 27.41 -3.99 -1.44
C TRP A 118 25.93 -4.17 -1.79
N LEU A 119 25.09 -3.23 -1.36
CA LEU A 119 23.64 -3.37 -1.51
C LEU A 119 23.14 -3.04 -2.92
N TYR A 120 23.98 -2.40 -3.76
CA TYR A 120 23.63 -2.10 -5.15
C TYR A 120 24.28 -3.07 -6.14
N PHE A 121 25.61 -3.03 -6.29
CA PHE A 121 26.31 -3.91 -7.24
C PHE A 121 26.36 -5.35 -6.74
N GLY A 122 26.72 -5.55 -5.47
CA GLY A 122 26.74 -6.88 -4.87
C GLY A 122 25.39 -7.60 -4.94
N LEU A 123 24.27 -6.88 -4.72
CA LEU A 123 22.94 -7.46 -4.88
C LEU A 123 22.69 -7.94 -6.32
N ILE A 124 23.03 -7.12 -7.32
CA ILE A 124 22.85 -7.51 -8.73
C ILE A 124 23.70 -8.74 -9.04
N GLU A 125 24.96 -8.75 -8.63
CA GLU A 125 25.88 -9.88 -8.84
C GLU A 125 25.39 -11.17 -8.16
N ALA A 126 24.83 -11.08 -6.94
CA ALA A 126 24.22 -12.22 -6.25
C ALA A 126 23.04 -12.81 -7.04
N ILE A 127 22.26 -11.95 -7.71
CA ILE A 127 21.06 -12.32 -8.45
C ILE A 127 21.39 -12.88 -9.83
N VAL A 128 22.19 -12.15 -10.63
CA VAL A 128 22.50 -12.56 -12.01
C VAL A 128 23.58 -13.63 -12.08
N GLY A 129 24.49 -13.65 -11.11
CA GLY A 129 25.63 -14.55 -11.06
C GLY A 129 26.76 -14.20 -12.04
N ASP A 130 26.90 -12.93 -12.43
CA ASP A 130 27.95 -12.40 -13.31
C ASP A 130 28.62 -11.18 -12.66
N TRP A 131 29.79 -10.75 -13.16
CA TRP A 131 30.42 -9.48 -12.75
C TRP A 131 29.70 -8.29 -13.39
N VAL A 132 29.42 -7.26 -12.61
CA VAL A 132 28.82 -6.02 -13.11
C VAL A 132 29.75 -4.84 -12.83
N ASP A 133 30.45 -4.39 -13.87
CA ASP A 133 31.34 -3.24 -13.75
C ASP A 133 30.55 -1.96 -13.43
N VAL A 134 31.17 -1.05 -12.67
CA VAL A 134 30.58 0.24 -12.30
C VAL A 134 30.10 0.99 -13.55
N SER A 135 30.85 0.92 -14.65
CA SER A 135 30.50 1.56 -15.92
C SER A 135 29.18 1.05 -16.50
N TYR A 136 28.73 -0.17 -16.19
CA TYR A 136 27.49 -0.70 -16.75
C TYR A 136 26.24 0.00 -16.18
N LEU A 137 26.33 0.47 -14.93
CA LEU A 137 25.22 1.06 -14.17
C LEU A 137 25.56 2.43 -13.55
N ALA A 138 26.64 3.07 -13.98
CA ALA A 138 26.98 4.43 -13.60
C ALA A 138 27.64 5.16 -14.77
N ARG A 139 27.40 6.47 -14.86
CA ARG A 139 28.01 7.34 -15.87
C ARG A 139 28.15 8.77 -15.35
N PRO A 140 29.05 9.59 -15.93
CA PRO A 140 29.16 10.98 -15.54
C PRO A 140 27.96 11.80 -16.03
N ASP A 141 27.58 12.79 -15.22
CA ASP A 141 26.67 13.86 -15.61
C ASP A 141 27.39 14.96 -16.42
N SER A 142 26.69 16.05 -16.74
CA SER A 142 27.26 17.18 -17.47
C SER A 142 28.37 17.92 -16.71
N SER A 143 28.47 17.75 -15.39
CA SER A 143 29.53 18.30 -14.55
C SER A 143 30.72 17.36 -14.37
N GLY A 144 30.63 16.13 -14.88
CA GLY A 144 31.62 15.07 -14.68
C GLY A 144 31.45 14.28 -13.38
N ARG A 145 30.40 14.55 -12.59
CA ARG A 145 30.09 13.78 -11.38
C ARG A 145 29.54 12.42 -11.79
N MET A 146 30.12 11.34 -11.26
CA MET A 146 29.63 9.98 -11.50
C MET A 146 28.31 9.75 -10.77
N LEU A 147 27.27 9.39 -11.52
CA LEU A 147 25.93 9.08 -11.00
C LEU A 147 25.55 7.65 -11.37
N LEU A 148 24.82 6.98 -10.48
CA LEU A 148 24.13 5.74 -10.81
C LEU A 148 23.15 5.98 -11.98
N TYR A 149 23.14 5.05 -12.92
CA TYR A 149 22.42 5.08 -14.18
C TYR A 149 21.83 3.70 -14.47
N SER A 150 20.64 3.47 -13.96
CA SER A 150 20.00 2.14 -13.91
C SER A 150 19.37 1.67 -15.22
N ARG A 151 19.54 2.41 -16.33
CA ARG A 151 18.90 2.10 -17.63
C ARG A 151 19.13 0.65 -18.07
N ASN A 152 20.35 0.15 -17.92
CA ASN A 152 20.74 -1.18 -18.40
C ASN A 152 20.24 -2.33 -17.50
N LEU A 153 19.63 -2.03 -16.34
CA LEU A 153 19.10 -3.04 -15.43
C LEU A 153 18.09 -3.96 -16.12
N VAL A 154 17.30 -3.42 -17.06
CA VAL A 154 16.31 -4.20 -17.82
C VAL A 154 16.94 -5.37 -18.58
N TYR A 155 18.15 -5.21 -19.12
CA TYR A 155 18.83 -6.25 -19.88
C TYR A 155 19.36 -7.35 -18.97
N LEU A 156 19.88 -6.98 -17.78
CA LEU A 156 20.30 -7.92 -16.74
C LEU A 156 19.13 -8.76 -16.23
N MET A 157 17.99 -8.11 -15.94
CA MET A 157 16.80 -8.82 -15.46
C MET A 157 16.23 -9.76 -16.53
N TYR A 158 16.31 -9.38 -17.80
CA TYR A 158 15.88 -10.25 -18.90
C TYR A 158 16.83 -11.43 -19.13
N ALA A 159 18.15 -11.20 -19.03
CA ALA A 159 19.15 -12.28 -19.07
C ALA A 159 18.92 -13.27 -17.93
N TRP A 160 18.68 -12.77 -16.71
CA TRP A 160 18.36 -13.60 -15.55
C TRP A 160 17.08 -14.42 -15.74
N LEU A 161 15.99 -13.78 -16.22
CA LEU A 161 14.74 -14.45 -16.58
C LEU A 161 14.97 -15.62 -17.54
N ARG A 162 15.73 -15.40 -18.62
CA ARG A 162 16.04 -16.44 -19.61
C ARG A 162 16.82 -17.60 -18.99
N ARG A 163 17.84 -17.32 -18.18
CA ARG A 163 18.61 -18.38 -17.48
C ARG A 163 17.72 -19.20 -16.56
N LEU A 164 16.80 -18.57 -15.83
CA LEU A 164 15.86 -19.28 -14.95
C LEU A 164 14.86 -20.14 -15.73
N GLN A 165 14.48 -19.75 -16.95
CA GLN A 165 13.62 -20.54 -17.82
C GLN A 165 14.30 -21.81 -18.37
N GLU A 166 15.64 -21.82 -18.43
CA GLU A 166 16.44 -22.98 -18.86
C GLU A 166 16.71 -23.98 -17.72
N LEU A 167 16.43 -23.62 -16.47
CA LEU A 167 16.60 -24.50 -15.31
C LEU A 167 15.46 -25.51 -15.17
N THR A 168 15.76 -26.63 -14.49
CA THR A 168 14.73 -27.54 -13.97
C THR A 168 13.85 -26.81 -12.94
N ALA A 169 12.64 -27.33 -12.69
CA ALA A 169 11.73 -26.73 -11.71
C ALA A 169 12.35 -26.63 -10.30
N GLU A 170 13.08 -27.66 -9.87
CA GLU A 170 13.78 -27.71 -8.59
C GLU A 170 14.90 -26.65 -8.51
N SER A 171 15.80 -26.61 -9.49
CA SER A 171 16.88 -25.62 -9.53
C SER A 171 16.36 -24.19 -9.64
N ARG A 172 15.24 -23.99 -10.36
CA ARG A 172 14.55 -22.70 -10.44
C ARG A 172 13.98 -22.29 -9.08
N ALA A 173 13.34 -23.20 -8.36
CA ALA A 173 12.82 -22.93 -7.01
C ALA A 173 13.94 -22.52 -6.04
N ILE A 174 15.07 -23.25 -6.06
CA ILE A 174 16.26 -22.90 -5.26
C ILE A 174 16.78 -21.51 -5.62
N ALA A 175 16.88 -21.19 -6.92
CA ALA A 175 17.35 -19.87 -7.35
C ALA A 175 16.41 -18.73 -6.92
N LEU A 176 15.09 -18.94 -6.98
CA LEU A 176 14.09 -17.97 -6.50
C LEU A 176 14.14 -17.81 -4.97
N HIS A 177 14.35 -18.90 -4.23
CA HIS A 177 14.53 -18.87 -2.78
C HIS A 177 15.80 -18.09 -2.39
N ASN A 178 16.93 -18.34 -3.06
CA ASN A 178 18.17 -17.59 -2.83
C ASN A 178 18.00 -16.10 -3.16
N ALA A 179 17.28 -15.79 -4.25
CA ALA A 179 16.95 -14.40 -4.58
C ALA A 179 16.12 -13.75 -3.46
N HIS A 180 15.13 -14.45 -2.91
CA HIS A 180 14.36 -13.97 -1.76
C HIS A 180 15.25 -13.73 -0.54
N ALA A 181 16.13 -14.66 -0.17
CA ALA A 181 17.06 -14.52 0.95
C ALA A 181 18.02 -13.32 0.80
N ASN A 182 18.49 -13.06 -0.42
CA ASN A 182 19.31 -11.88 -0.72
C ASN A 182 18.52 -10.57 -0.55
N LEU A 183 17.25 -10.54 -0.98
CA LEU A 183 16.39 -9.38 -0.73
C LEU A 183 16.15 -9.19 0.77
N MET A 184 15.87 -10.26 1.53
CA MET A 184 15.74 -10.20 3.00
C MET A 184 16.98 -9.60 3.67
N THR A 185 18.17 -10.00 3.23
CA THR A 185 19.44 -9.42 3.69
C THR A 185 19.48 -7.90 3.50
N VAL A 186 18.99 -7.40 2.35
CA VAL A 186 18.91 -5.96 2.07
C VAL A 186 17.94 -5.26 3.02
N ALA A 187 16.73 -5.81 3.29
CA ALA A 187 15.84 -5.19 4.28
C ALA A 187 16.46 -5.16 5.66
N THR A 188 17.07 -6.26 6.12
CA THR A 188 17.74 -6.29 7.43
C THR A 188 18.81 -5.22 7.51
N CYS A 189 19.60 -5.02 6.44
CA CYS A 189 20.59 -3.94 6.38
C CYS A 189 19.94 -2.55 6.44
N ILE A 190 18.85 -2.32 5.69
CA ILE A 190 18.15 -1.02 5.72
C ILE A 190 17.50 -0.76 7.08
N GLN A 191 16.93 -1.77 7.73
CA GLN A 191 16.41 -1.67 9.10
C GLN A 191 17.51 -1.34 10.11
N LYS A 192 18.70 -1.94 9.98
CA LYS A 192 19.86 -1.56 10.80
C LYS A 192 20.29 -0.11 10.51
N LEU A 193 20.32 0.31 9.24
CA LEU A 193 20.60 1.71 8.90
C LEU A 193 19.59 2.68 9.52
N LEU A 194 18.30 2.33 9.51
CA LEU A 194 17.21 3.05 10.17
C LEU A 194 17.48 3.22 11.66
N ALA A 195 17.78 2.14 12.39
CA ALA A 195 18.05 2.20 13.82
C ALA A 195 19.16 3.19 14.20
N TRP A 196 20.16 3.40 13.34
CA TRP A 196 21.30 4.31 13.58
C TRP A 196 21.13 5.71 12.97
N SER A 197 20.03 5.96 12.25
CA SER A 197 19.77 7.24 11.58
C SER A 197 18.37 7.81 11.81
N ASP A 198 17.57 7.16 12.67
CA ASP A 198 16.24 7.59 13.04
C ASP A 198 16.27 8.88 13.89
N PRO A 199 15.62 9.97 13.46
CA PRO A 199 15.73 11.26 14.12
C PRO A 199 15.29 11.28 15.58
N GLY A 200 16.13 11.87 16.42
CA GLY A 200 15.84 12.08 17.84
C GLY A 200 16.22 10.91 18.75
N THR A 201 16.69 9.80 18.18
CA THR A 201 17.24 8.66 18.94
C THR A 201 18.63 8.96 19.51
N ALA A 202 19.03 8.18 20.52
CA ALA A 202 20.37 8.31 21.11
C ALA A 202 21.45 7.86 20.10
N GLU A 203 21.12 6.86 19.29
CA GLU A 203 21.93 6.25 18.24
C GLU A 203 22.22 7.25 17.12
N GLU A 204 21.20 8.00 16.67
CA GLU A 204 21.38 9.07 15.68
C GLU A 204 22.30 10.17 16.21
N GLN A 205 22.04 10.68 17.42
CA GLN A 205 22.86 11.73 18.05
C GLN A 205 24.31 11.28 18.21
N TRP A 206 24.51 10.04 18.63
CA TRP A 206 25.82 9.43 18.75
C TRP A 206 26.52 9.33 17.40
N THR A 207 25.82 8.87 16.36
CA THR A 207 26.36 8.71 15.01
C THR A 207 26.76 10.06 14.40
N ARG A 208 25.90 11.08 14.52
CA ARG A 208 26.22 12.44 14.04
C ARG A 208 27.44 13.03 14.73
N SER A 209 27.58 12.78 16.02
CA SER A 209 28.70 13.31 16.82
C SER A 209 30.01 12.62 16.50
N ASN A 210 29.99 11.30 16.29
CA ASN A 210 31.19 10.49 16.08
C ASN A 210 31.58 10.35 14.62
N PHE A 211 30.64 10.40 13.67
CA PHE A 211 30.85 10.21 12.23
C PHE A 211 30.03 11.22 11.42
N PRO A 212 30.38 12.52 11.48
CA PRO A 212 29.62 13.57 10.79
C PRO A 212 29.59 13.34 9.28
N GLY A 213 28.43 13.52 8.66
CA GLY A 213 28.22 13.32 7.22
C GLY A 213 27.80 11.90 6.82
N TYR A 214 27.97 10.90 7.69
CA TYR A 214 27.62 9.51 7.37
C TYR A 214 26.12 9.34 7.09
N ILE A 215 25.27 9.88 7.96
CA ILE A 215 23.81 9.76 7.85
C ILE A 215 23.32 10.39 6.53
N GLU A 216 23.85 11.56 6.16
CA GLU A 216 23.52 12.24 4.92
C GLU A 216 23.88 11.40 3.69
N ARG A 217 25.01 10.69 3.72
CA ARG A 217 25.38 9.74 2.66
C ARG A 217 24.44 8.55 2.61
N ILE A 218 24.01 8.02 3.75
CA ILE A 218 23.02 6.95 3.80
C ILE A 218 21.69 7.40 3.19
N TYR A 219 21.19 8.60 3.53
CA TYR A 219 20.00 9.17 2.91
C TYR A 219 20.15 9.34 1.39
N GLU A 220 21.35 9.67 0.89
CA GLU A 220 21.62 9.84 -0.54
C GLU A 220 21.57 8.51 -1.32
N VAL A 221 21.99 7.39 -0.71
CA VAL A 221 22.13 6.09 -1.40
C VAL A 221 20.96 5.13 -1.21
N THR A 222 20.31 5.13 -0.04
CA THR A 222 19.23 4.20 0.30
C THR A 222 18.09 4.18 -0.73
N PRO A 223 17.62 5.32 -1.27
CA PRO A 223 16.55 5.30 -2.28
C PRO A 223 16.91 4.54 -3.56
N ALA A 224 18.17 4.52 -3.99
CA ALA A 224 18.59 3.75 -5.16
C ALA A 224 18.57 2.24 -4.89
N VAL A 225 18.97 1.84 -3.68
CA VAL A 225 18.95 0.44 -3.23
C VAL A 225 17.52 -0.09 -3.12
N ILE A 226 16.59 0.69 -2.56
CA ILE A 226 15.18 0.29 -2.44
C ILE A 226 14.55 0.05 -3.82
N ARG A 227 14.73 0.97 -4.77
CA ARG A 227 14.18 0.81 -6.13
C ARG A 227 14.78 -0.36 -6.89
N LEU A 228 16.08 -0.64 -6.69
CA LEU A 228 16.72 -1.82 -7.24
C LEU A 228 16.10 -3.10 -6.66
N THR A 229 15.89 -3.13 -5.35
CA THR A 229 15.23 -4.22 -4.63
C THR A 229 13.82 -4.44 -5.17
N ASP A 230 13.05 -3.37 -5.37
CA ASP A 230 11.70 -3.42 -5.96
C ASP A 230 11.71 -4.04 -7.36
N ALA A 231 12.66 -3.66 -8.21
CA ALA A 231 12.78 -4.19 -9.57
C ALA A 231 13.14 -5.68 -9.60
N ILE A 232 14.06 -6.11 -8.74
CA ILE A 232 14.46 -7.52 -8.62
C ILE A 232 13.31 -8.35 -8.05
N GLY A 233 12.66 -7.86 -6.98
CA GLY A 233 11.47 -8.50 -6.39
C GLY A 233 10.34 -8.63 -7.41
N ALA A 234 10.07 -7.56 -8.16
CA ALA A 234 9.05 -7.58 -9.21
C ALA A 234 9.35 -8.61 -10.30
N THR A 235 10.62 -8.76 -10.69
CA THR A 235 11.07 -9.79 -11.63
C THR A 235 10.90 -11.19 -11.04
N ARG A 236 11.30 -11.41 -9.78
CA ARG A 236 11.22 -12.70 -9.09
C ARG A 236 9.78 -13.24 -9.07
N ASP A 237 8.83 -12.46 -8.56
CA ASP A 237 7.45 -12.94 -8.37
C ASP A 237 6.78 -13.26 -9.70
N ARG A 238 7.11 -12.48 -10.74
CA ARG A 238 6.67 -12.76 -12.11
C ARG A 238 7.14 -14.14 -12.57
N ILE A 239 8.36 -14.53 -12.22
CA ILE A 239 8.94 -15.83 -12.58
C ILE A 239 8.31 -16.95 -11.75
N ALA A 240 8.02 -16.70 -10.47
CA ALA A 240 7.33 -17.63 -9.60
C ALA A 240 5.87 -17.88 -10.03
N GLY A 241 5.28 -16.98 -10.84
CA GLY A 241 3.87 -17.04 -11.21
C GLY A 241 2.94 -16.58 -10.09
N GLU A 242 3.50 -15.94 -9.06
CA GLU A 242 2.76 -15.37 -7.94
C GLU A 242 1.92 -14.19 -8.45
N SER A 243 0.60 -14.35 -8.35
CA SER A 243 -0.38 -13.32 -8.72
C SER A 243 -0.79 -12.60 -7.44
N GLY A 244 -0.19 -11.44 -7.20
CA GLY A 244 -0.45 -10.63 -6.01
C GLY A 244 0.84 -10.17 -5.36
N ILE A 245 0.82 -8.94 -4.87
CA ILE A 245 1.95 -8.28 -4.23
C ILE A 245 2.00 -8.69 -2.74
N ARG A 246 2.82 -9.70 -2.42
CA ARG A 246 3.76 -9.57 -1.30
C ARG A 246 5.05 -8.99 -1.86
N VAL A 247 4.97 -7.79 -2.45
CA VAL A 247 6.20 -7.06 -2.77
C VAL A 247 6.87 -6.88 -1.44
N PHE A 248 8.07 -7.39 -1.39
CA PHE A 248 9.01 -7.09 -0.34
C PHE A 248 9.21 -5.58 -0.33
N ALA A 249 8.41 -4.89 0.46
CA ALA A 249 8.44 -3.45 0.61
C ALA A 249 9.35 -3.15 1.78
N ILE A 250 10.46 -2.48 1.48
CA ILE A 250 11.33 -1.95 2.52
C ILE A 250 10.84 -0.53 2.80
N ALA A 251 10.33 -0.28 4.00
CA ALA A 251 10.10 1.08 4.45
C ALA A 251 11.46 1.81 4.45
N GLY A 252 11.60 2.85 3.63
CA GLY A 252 12.81 3.66 3.59
C GLY A 252 12.84 4.72 4.70
N LEU A 253 13.98 5.41 4.80
CA LEU A 253 14.21 6.52 5.73
C LEU A 253 13.27 7.68 5.39
N ALA A 254 12.33 8.03 6.28
CA ALA A 254 11.35 9.08 6.03
C ALA A 254 12.02 10.41 5.63
N GLU A 255 13.19 10.68 6.20
CA GLU A 255 14.05 11.84 5.99
C GLU A 255 14.64 11.87 4.59
N ALA A 256 15.00 10.71 4.04
CA ALA A 256 15.54 10.58 2.68
C ALA A 256 14.55 11.04 1.60
N TYR A 257 13.27 11.21 1.97
CA TYR A 257 12.19 11.56 1.06
C TYR A 257 11.56 12.93 1.31
N LEU A 258 12.05 13.70 2.29
CA LEU A 258 11.51 15.03 2.61
C LEU A 258 11.58 15.97 1.41
N ASP A 259 12.71 16.02 0.72
CA ASP A 259 12.90 16.88 -0.45
C ASP A 259 11.99 16.50 -1.62
N ARG A 260 11.83 15.19 -1.87
CA ARG A 260 10.90 14.66 -2.87
C ARG A 260 9.46 15.08 -2.54
N ASN A 261 9.05 14.87 -1.30
CA ASN A 261 7.70 15.19 -0.84
C ASN A 261 7.45 16.71 -0.91
N ALA A 262 8.45 17.53 -0.60
CA ALA A 262 8.38 18.98 -0.75
C ALA A 262 8.21 19.41 -2.22
N ARG A 263 8.96 18.80 -3.15
CA ARG A 263 8.79 19.04 -4.59
C ARG A 263 7.41 18.66 -5.09
N LEU A 264 6.88 17.51 -4.67
CA LEU A 264 5.52 17.09 -5.03
C LEU A 264 4.48 18.09 -4.49
N ARG A 265 4.58 18.53 -3.23
CA ARG A 265 3.69 19.56 -2.68
C ARG A 265 3.77 20.87 -3.46
N ALA A 266 4.97 21.30 -3.83
CA ALA A 266 5.16 22.50 -4.65
C ALA A 266 4.50 22.39 -6.04
N ARG A 267 4.24 21.16 -6.52
CA ARG A 267 3.47 20.88 -7.76
C ARG A 267 1.97 20.59 -7.50
N GLY A 268 1.46 20.90 -6.30
CA GLY A 268 0.04 20.80 -5.94
C GLY A 268 -0.43 19.41 -5.49
N TRP A 269 0.47 18.47 -5.22
CA TRP A 269 0.10 17.14 -4.71
C TRP A 269 -0.40 17.20 -3.26
N CYS A 270 -1.46 16.44 -2.98
CA CYS A 270 -2.08 16.39 -1.66
C CYS A 270 -1.15 15.71 -0.63
N PRO A 271 -0.84 16.35 0.51
CA PRO A 271 -0.08 15.72 1.59
C PRO A 271 -0.70 14.43 2.13
N PHE A 272 -2.04 14.35 2.14
CA PHE A 272 -2.77 13.13 2.50
C PHE A 272 -2.52 12.01 1.50
N LEU A 273 -2.68 12.28 0.19
CA LEU A 273 -2.45 11.26 -0.85
C LEU A 273 -0.99 10.78 -0.85
N ILE A 274 -0.03 11.68 -0.65
CA ILE A 274 1.38 11.31 -0.49
C ILE A 274 1.52 10.35 0.70
N ALA A 275 0.93 10.66 1.85
CA ALA A 275 0.96 9.78 3.02
C ALA A 275 0.31 8.41 2.74
N CYS A 276 -0.85 8.38 2.06
CA CYS A 276 -1.49 7.14 1.64
C CYS A 276 -0.54 6.29 0.79
N CYS A 277 0.10 6.91 -0.22
CA CYS A 277 0.98 6.19 -1.13
C CYS A 277 2.26 5.69 -0.45
N LEU A 278 2.86 6.47 0.45
CA LEU A 278 4.06 6.02 1.19
C LEU A 278 3.77 4.83 2.10
N HIS A 279 2.52 4.66 2.48
CA HIS A 279 2.08 3.60 3.36
C HIS A 279 1.59 2.36 2.58
N ASP A 280 0.81 2.57 1.51
CA ASP A 280 0.15 1.51 0.75
C ASP A 280 0.90 1.10 -0.53
N MET A 281 1.99 1.79 -0.89
CA MET A 281 2.77 1.57 -2.11
C MET A 281 4.27 1.74 -1.83
N ASN A 282 5.11 1.18 -2.70
CA ASN A 282 6.55 1.35 -2.61
C ASN A 282 6.99 2.74 -3.11
N ASP A 283 8.14 3.20 -2.61
CA ASP A 283 8.76 4.47 -2.98
C ASP A 283 8.95 4.65 -4.49
N SER A 284 9.16 3.55 -5.23
CA SER A 284 9.27 3.55 -6.69
C SER A 284 8.10 4.25 -7.40
N VAL A 285 6.87 4.18 -6.88
CA VAL A 285 5.70 4.85 -7.48
C VAL A 285 5.79 6.37 -7.29
N ILE A 286 6.13 6.81 -6.08
CA ILE A 286 6.23 8.24 -5.76
C ILE A 286 7.43 8.88 -6.45
N ASP A 287 8.54 8.16 -6.53
CA ASP A 287 9.70 8.59 -7.29
C ASP A 287 9.38 8.68 -8.78
N TRP A 288 8.63 7.72 -9.33
CA TRP A 288 8.16 7.79 -10.71
C TRP A 288 7.33 9.07 -10.96
N LEU A 289 6.46 9.44 -10.03
CA LEU A 289 5.67 10.68 -10.12
C LEU A 289 6.53 11.94 -10.06
N ASP A 290 7.49 12.01 -9.12
CA ASP A 290 8.39 13.15 -8.98
C ASP A 290 9.27 13.33 -10.22
N ALA A 291 9.86 12.24 -10.69
CA ALA A 291 10.71 12.21 -11.87
C ALA A 291 9.95 12.51 -13.17
N ALA A 292 8.67 12.13 -13.27
CA ALA A 292 7.78 12.53 -14.37
C ALA A 292 7.37 14.02 -14.31
N GLN A 293 7.77 14.76 -13.26
CA GLN A 293 7.42 16.17 -13.02
C GLN A 293 5.91 16.45 -13.10
N ARG A 294 5.09 15.47 -12.72
CA ARG A 294 3.64 15.61 -12.83
C ARG A 294 3.12 16.63 -11.82
N ALA A 295 2.20 17.47 -12.29
CA ALA A 295 1.39 18.34 -11.44
C ALA A 295 0.06 17.65 -11.13
N ASN A 296 -0.52 17.99 -9.98
CA ASN A 296 -1.87 17.53 -9.66
C ASN A 296 -2.91 18.26 -10.54
N PRO A 297 -3.76 17.54 -11.30
CA PRO A 297 -4.70 18.16 -12.23
C PRO A 297 -5.80 18.99 -11.55
N THR A 298 -6.12 18.77 -10.26
CA THR A 298 -7.23 19.47 -9.58
C THR A 298 -6.77 20.61 -8.65
N GLY A 299 -5.47 20.67 -8.34
CA GLY A 299 -4.76 21.90 -7.97
C GLY A 299 -5.12 22.61 -6.66
N ARG A 300 -5.75 21.98 -5.66
CA ARG A 300 -6.01 22.63 -4.35
C ARG A 300 -5.92 21.65 -3.18
N HIS A 301 -4.75 21.59 -2.53
CA HIS A 301 -4.55 20.78 -1.33
C HIS A 301 -3.71 21.48 -0.26
N ASP A 302 -3.66 22.82 -0.28
CA ASP A 302 -2.84 23.61 0.65
C ASP A 302 -3.33 23.49 2.11
N GLU A 303 -4.64 23.28 2.30
CA GLU A 303 -5.26 23.06 3.61
C GLU A 303 -5.26 21.58 4.04
N CYS A 304 -4.79 20.67 3.17
CA CYS A 304 -4.75 19.25 3.49
C CYS A 304 -3.54 18.94 4.39
N THR A 305 -3.68 17.94 5.24
CA THR A 305 -2.59 17.43 6.09
C THR A 305 -2.31 15.98 5.75
N HIS A 306 -1.19 15.43 6.21
CA HIS A 306 -0.94 13.98 6.17
C HIS A 306 -2.08 13.17 6.79
N ALA A 307 -2.83 13.78 7.72
CA ALA A 307 -3.90 13.15 8.44
C ALA A 307 -5.29 13.40 7.84
N ALA A 308 -5.47 14.23 6.82
CA ALA A 308 -6.79 14.42 6.20
C ALA A 308 -6.70 15.18 4.86
N CYS A 309 -7.44 14.70 3.87
CA CYS A 309 -7.75 15.46 2.66
C CYS A 309 -9.00 16.33 2.91
N THR A 310 -8.81 17.63 3.14
CA THR A 310 -9.92 18.59 3.33
C THR A 310 -10.63 18.91 2.03
N ALA A 311 -9.90 18.92 0.91
CA ALA A 311 -10.44 19.24 -0.42
C ALA A 311 -11.56 18.29 -0.87
N ASN A 312 -11.52 17.02 -0.43
CA ASN A 312 -12.53 16.03 -0.78
C ASN A 312 -13.76 16.06 0.16
N ASN A 313 -13.67 16.73 1.31
CA ASN A 313 -14.78 16.86 2.25
C ASN A 313 -15.69 18.03 1.86
N VAL A 314 -16.90 17.71 1.41
CA VAL A 314 -17.89 18.73 1.03
C VAL A 314 -18.65 19.18 2.27
N ASP A 315 -18.55 20.47 2.59
CA ASP A 315 -19.47 21.14 3.51
C ASP A 315 -20.80 21.37 2.80
N VAL A 316 -21.79 20.54 3.13
CA VAL A 316 -23.14 20.58 2.53
C VAL A 316 -23.78 21.97 2.66
N ALA A 317 -23.47 22.73 3.73
CA ALA A 317 -24.05 24.06 3.94
C ALA A 317 -23.46 25.14 3.02
N ARG A 318 -22.22 24.94 2.55
CA ARG A 318 -21.50 25.90 1.69
C ARG A 318 -21.40 25.46 0.24
N TYR A 319 -21.85 24.24 -0.05
CA TYR A 319 -21.75 23.64 -1.37
C TYR A 319 -22.62 24.35 -2.40
N GLN A 320 -22.07 24.55 -3.60
CA GLN A 320 -22.79 25.08 -4.75
C GLN A 320 -22.59 24.16 -5.96
N MET A 321 -23.69 23.83 -6.63
CA MET A 321 -23.68 23.12 -7.90
C MET A 321 -22.93 23.94 -8.96
N GLN A 322 -22.32 23.27 -9.93
CA GLN A 322 -21.57 23.90 -11.01
C GLN A 322 -22.15 23.53 -12.37
N HIS A 323 -22.08 24.48 -13.30
CA HIS A 323 -22.35 24.25 -14.71
C HIS A 323 -21.22 23.42 -15.37
N CYS A 324 -21.48 22.91 -16.59
CA CYS A 324 -20.45 22.22 -17.39
C CYS A 324 -19.28 23.16 -17.74
N THR A 325 -19.57 24.45 -17.92
CA THR A 325 -18.59 25.49 -18.24
C THR A 325 -18.86 26.72 -17.38
N ALA A 326 -17.81 27.51 -17.09
CA ALA A 326 -17.90 28.66 -16.19
C ALA A 326 -18.75 29.83 -16.73
N ASP A 327 -18.98 29.87 -18.05
CA ASP A 327 -19.74 30.90 -18.76
C ASP A 327 -21.23 30.54 -18.95
N CYS A 328 -21.64 29.32 -18.61
CA CYS A 328 -23.03 28.89 -18.70
C CYS A 328 -23.89 29.47 -17.56
N THR A 329 -25.13 29.84 -17.89
CA THR A 329 -26.09 30.48 -16.95
C THR A 329 -27.48 29.83 -17.00
N CYS A 330 -27.57 28.56 -17.41
CA CYS A 330 -28.85 27.85 -17.53
C CYS A 330 -29.55 27.65 -16.18
N HIS A 331 -30.86 27.38 -16.18
CA HIS A 331 -31.61 27.15 -14.94
C HIS A 331 -31.45 25.70 -14.43
N PRO A 332 -31.65 25.44 -13.13
CA PRO A 332 -31.78 24.08 -12.62
C PRO A 332 -33.06 23.43 -13.13
N ILE A 333 -32.97 22.14 -13.47
CA ILE A 333 -34.10 21.26 -13.79
C ILE A 333 -34.16 20.11 -12.78
N ARG A 334 -35.37 19.65 -12.47
CA ARG A 334 -35.62 18.62 -11.45
C ARG A 334 -36.67 17.61 -11.90
N PRO A 335 -36.64 16.37 -11.38
CA PRO A 335 -37.71 15.41 -11.60
C PRO A 335 -38.99 15.85 -10.88
N ASN A 336 -40.09 15.15 -11.17
CA ASN A 336 -41.27 15.25 -10.32
C ASN A 336 -41.00 14.52 -9.00
N VAL A 337 -40.83 15.29 -7.92
CA VAL A 337 -40.49 14.76 -6.60
C VAL A 337 -41.55 13.78 -6.07
N ASP A 338 -42.83 14.02 -6.37
CA ASP A 338 -43.90 13.12 -5.92
C ASP A 338 -43.84 11.77 -6.64
N ASP A 339 -43.38 11.74 -7.90
CA ASP A 339 -43.14 10.48 -8.62
C ASP A 339 -41.95 9.72 -8.03
N VAL A 340 -40.87 10.44 -7.67
CA VAL A 340 -39.70 9.85 -7.00
C VAL A 340 -40.08 9.25 -5.65
N ILE A 341 -40.85 9.98 -4.84
CA ILE A 341 -41.34 9.50 -3.54
C ILE A 341 -42.23 8.27 -3.72
N ARG A 342 -43.18 8.31 -4.66
CA ARG A 342 -44.05 7.16 -4.96
C ARG A 342 -43.26 5.93 -5.37
N ALA A 343 -42.18 6.08 -6.15
CA ALA A 343 -41.34 4.96 -6.52
C ALA A 343 -40.64 4.35 -5.28
N ILE A 344 -40.04 5.20 -4.45
CA ILE A 344 -39.37 4.78 -3.20
C ILE A 344 -40.34 4.06 -2.25
N GLU A 345 -41.56 4.60 -2.07
CA GLU A 345 -42.61 4.00 -1.22
C GLU A 345 -43.08 2.64 -1.74
N ASN A 346 -43.09 2.44 -3.07
CA ASN A 346 -43.48 1.19 -3.73
C ASN A 346 -42.32 0.20 -3.87
N ASP A 347 -41.19 0.45 -3.20
CA ASP A 347 -39.99 -0.39 -3.23
C ASP A 347 -39.32 -0.51 -4.63
N THR A 348 -39.61 0.42 -5.55
CA THR A 348 -39.01 0.48 -6.90
C THR A 348 -37.84 1.46 -6.98
N ILE A 349 -37.08 1.41 -8.08
CA ILE A 349 -35.96 2.33 -8.34
C ILE A 349 -36.46 3.47 -9.25
N PRO A 350 -36.46 4.74 -8.79
CA PRO A 350 -36.78 5.87 -9.67
C PRO A 350 -35.62 6.17 -10.61
N THR A 351 -35.89 6.30 -11.90
CA THR A 351 -34.95 6.71 -12.94
C THR A 351 -35.51 7.90 -13.73
N VAL A 352 -34.69 8.54 -14.56
CA VAL A 352 -35.15 9.64 -15.42
C VAL A 352 -34.75 9.46 -16.88
N ARG A 353 -35.58 10.03 -17.74
CA ARG A 353 -35.30 10.26 -19.15
C ARG A 353 -35.39 11.74 -19.49
N LEU A 354 -34.45 12.22 -20.29
CA LEU A 354 -34.49 13.57 -20.81
C LEU A 354 -35.41 13.62 -22.04
N THR A 355 -36.47 14.41 -21.96
CA THR A 355 -37.44 14.59 -23.05
C THR A 355 -37.42 16.03 -23.54
N LYS A 356 -37.41 16.20 -24.87
CA LYS A 356 -37.58 17.51 -25.51
C LYS A 356 -39.06 17.74 -25.76
N THR A 357 -39.61 18.78 -25.14
CA THR A 357 -41.01 19.21 -25.32
C THR A 357 -41.05 20.55 -26.05
N ALA A 358 -42.24 20.95 -26.54
CA ALA A 358 -42.43 22.29 -27.11
C ALA A 358 -42.09 23.43 -26.13
N SER A 359 -42.13 23.15 -24.81
CA SER A 359 -41.81 24.08 -23.72
C SER A 359 -40.35 24.02 -23.24
N GLY A 360 -39.47 23.25 -23.90
CA GLY A 360 -38.09 23.03 -23.48
C GLY A 360 -37.82 21.61 -22.99
N ILE A 361 -36.71 21.44 -22.28
CA ILE A 361 -36.24 20.14 -21.80
C ILE A 361 -36.90 19.80 -20.46
N LYS A 362 -37.34 18.55 -20.30
CA LYS A 362 -37.90 18.03 -19.05
C LYS A 362 -37.31 16.67 -18.69
N LEU A 363 -37.20 16.43 -17.38
CA LEU A 363 -36.90 15.12 -16.82
C LEU A 363 -38.20 14.39 -16.55
N GLN A 364 -38.42 13.28 -17.27
CA GLN A 364 -39.54 12.39 -17.02
C GLN A 364 -39.08 11.28 -16.08
N THR A 365 -39.72 11.18 -14.91
CA THR A 365 -39.46 10.09 -13.96
C THR A 365 -40.12 8.81 -14.43
N GLU A 366 -39.35 7.73 -14.44
CA GLU A 366 -39.79 6.36 -14.71
C GLU A 366 -39.50 5.52 -13.46
N ALA A 367 -40.38 4.57 -13.14
CA ALA A 367 -40.14 3.62 -12.06
C ALA A 367 -39.73 2.28 -12.66
N THR A 368 -38.53 1.80 -12.35
CA THR A 368 -38.06 0.46 -12.74
C THR A 368 -38.40 -0.53 -11.63
N CYS A 369 -39.08 -1.61 -12.02
CA CYS A 369 -39.78 -2.51 -11.11
C CYS A 369 -39.09 -3.87 -10.93
N ARG A 370 -38.10 -4.26 -11.75
CA ARG A 370 -37.53 -5.62 -11.71
C ARG A 370 -36.07 -5.69 -12.16
N ALA A 371 -35.46 -6.85 -11.88
CA ALA A 371 -34.12 -7.26 -12.31
C ALA A 371 -33.86 -7.19 -13.84
N ASP A 372 -34.91 -7.07 -14.66
CA ASP A 372 -34.82 -7.05 -16.13
C ASP A 372 -34.89 -5.63 -16.74
N ASP A 373 -35.18 -4.60 -15.94
CA ASP A 373 -35.26 -3.23 -16.45
C ASP A 373 -33.85 -2.66 -16.63
N GLU A 374 -33.52 -2.23 -17.86
CA GLU A 374 -32.19 -1.67 -18.16
C GLU A 374 -32.11 -0.18 -17.76
N PHE A 375 -31.06 0.20 -17.04
CA PHE A 375 -30.78 1.61 -16.70
C PHE A 375 -29.29 1.85 -16.43
N VAL A 376 -28.86 3.09 -16.67
CA VAL A 376 -27.49 3.55 -16.39
C VAL A 376 -27.46 4.29 -15.06
N VAL A 377 -26.42 4.07 -14.26
CA VAL A 377 -26.21 4.77 -12.99
C VAL A 377 -24.97 5.64 -13.06
N PHE A 378 -25.06 6.89 -12.64
CA PHE A 378 -23.91 7.78 -12.53
C PHE A 378 -23.32 7.73 -11.12
N SER A 379 -22.05 7.33 -11.06
CA SER A 379 -21.20 7.44 -9.88
C SER A 379 -20.39 8.72 -9.97
N HIS A 380 -20.53 9.62 -9.00
CA HIS A 380 -19.98 10.96 -9.13
C HIS A 380 -19.43 11.53 -7.81
N VAL A 381 -18.54 12.50 -7.93
CA VAL A 381 -17.96 13.19 -6.78
C VAL A 381 -18.71 14.50 -6.53
N TRP A 382 -19.34 14.64 -5.36
CA TRP A 382 -20.07 15.86 -5.02
C TRP A 382 -19.19 17.12 -5.14
N ALA A 383 -17.93 17.05 -4.70
CA ALA A 383 -16.98 18.18 -4.76
C ALA A 383 -16.75 18.73 -6.18
N ASP A 384 -17.06 17.94 -7.22
CA ASP A 384 -16.91 18.34 -8.63
C ASP A 384 -18.10 19.13 -9.18
N GLY A 385 -19.09 19.46 -8.35
CA GLY A 385 -20.18 20.37 -8.72
C GLY A 385 -21.50 19.71 -9.16
N LEU A 386 -21.61 18.39 -9.06
CA LEU A 386 -22.81 17.61 -9.45
C LEU A 386 -23.71 17.18 -8.28
N GLY A 387 -23.32 17.42 -7.02
CA GLY A 387 -24.07 17.02 -5.83
C GLY A 387 -25.36 17.83 -5.65
N SER A 388 -26.49 17.19 -5.37
CA SER A 388 -27.77 17.88 -5.14
C SER A 388 -28.79 16.97 -4.43
N THR A 389 -30.07 17.36 -4.47
CA THR A 389 -31.22 16.56 -4.02
C THR A 389 -32.34 16.61 -5.06
N ALA A 390 -33.27 15.65 -4.99
CA ALA A 390 -34.42 15.58 -5.89
C ALA A 390 -35.21 16.90 -5.98
N GLU A 391 -35.35 17.64 -4.87
CA GLU A 391 -36.08 18.90 -4.80
C GLU A 391 -35.36 20.06 -5.49
N LYS A 392 -34.02 20.07 -5.43
CA LYS A 392 -33.14 21.13 -5.97
C LYS A 392 -32.79 20.88 -7.43
N GLY A 393 -32.66 19.62 -7.84
CA GLY A 393 -32.32 19.24 -9.22
C GLY A 393 -30.86 19.52 -9.58
N ILE A 394 -30.55 19.51 -10.88
CA ILE A 394 -29.22 19.86 -11.43
C ILE A 394 -29.37 20.87 -12.58
N TYR A 395 -28.30 21.56 -12.96
CA TYR A 395 -28.35 22.48 -14.10
C TYR A 395 -28.66 21.79 -15.43
N GLU A 396 -29.44 22.45 -16.29
CA GLU A 396 -29.85 21.91 -17.60
C GLU A 396 -28.66 21.42 -18.45
N CYS A 397 -27.56 22.18 -18.46
CA CYS A 397 -26.35 21.79 -19.18
C CYS A 397 -25.75 20.47 -18.68
N GLN A 398 -25.82 20.21 -17.37
CA GLN A 398 -25.34 18.96 -16.77
C GLN A 398 -26.28 17.81 -17.11
N ALA A 399 -27.60 18.03 -17.06
CA ALA A 399 -28.57 17.01 -17.45
C ALA A 399 -28.44 16.61 -18.93
N LEU A 400 -28.18 17.56 -19.83
CA LEU A 400 -27.87 17.29 -21.24
C LEU A 400 -26.60 16.46 -21.38
N ARG A 401 -25.51 16.87 -20.72
CA ARG A 401 -24.25 16.13 -20.71
C ARG A 401 -24.42 14.70 -20.19
N LEU A 402 -25.14 14.51 -19.09
CA LEU A 402 -25.41 13.18 -18.53
C LEU A 402 -26.26 12.33 -19.49
N ALA A 403 -27.25 12.92 -20.16
CA ALA A 403 -28.02 12.20 -21.16
C ALA A 403 -27.17 11.73 -22.36
N GLU A 404 -26.23 12.56 -22.82
CA GLU A 404 -25.27 12.17 -23.88
C GLU A 404 -24.35 11.03 -23.42
N ILE A 405 -23.82 11.10 -22.21
CA ILE A 405 -22.97 10.04 -21.63
C ILE A 405 -23.77 8.74 -21.44
N ALA A 406 -25.02 8.83 -20.97
CA ALA A 406 -25.89 7.67 -20.83
C ALA A 406 -26.17 7.01 -22.18
N GLU A 407 -26.39 7.81 -23.23
CA GLU A 407 -26.61 7.31 -24.59
C GLU A 407 -25.36 6.61 -25.15
N GLU A 408 -24.15 7.14 -24.90
CA GLU A 408 -22.88 6.48 -25.25
C GLU A 408 -22.70 5.17 -24.47
N ALA A 409 -22.99 5.18 -23.17
CA ALA A 409 -22.82 4.03 -22.28
C ALA A 409 -23.76 2.88 -22.63
N LYS A 410 -25.04 3.20 -22.91
CA LYS A 410 -26.11 2.28 -23.27
C LYS A 410 -27.29 3.05 -23.93
N PRO A 411 -27.42 2.99 -25.27
CA PRO A 411 -28.44 3.75 -26.00
C PRO A 411 -29.88 3.49 -25.52
N GLY A 412 -30.67 4.55 -25.41
CA GLY A 412 -32.10 4.47 -25.11
C GLY A 412 -32.46 4.11 -23.66
N CYS A 413 -31.49 3.90 -22.77
CA CYS A 413 -31.77 3.59 -21.37
C CYS A 413 -32.09 4.85 -20.54
N PRO A 414 -33.02 4.76 -19.57
CA PRO A 414 -33.15 5.77 -18.54
C PRO A 414 -31.90 5.73 -17.64
N TRP A 415 -31.69 6.81 -16.87
CA TRP A 415 -30.52 6.92 -16.01
C TRP A 415 -30.85 7.42 -14.61
N TRP A 416 -29.96 7.09 -13.68
CA TRP A 416 -30.07 7.38 -12.26
C TRP A 416 -28.84 8.17 -11.80
N ILE A 417 -29.07 9.16 -10.95
CA ILE A 417 -28.04 9.86 -10.18
C ILE A 417 -28.65 10.26 -8.83
N ASP A 418 -27.90 10.08 -7.75
CA ASP A 418 -28.31 10.43 -6.38
C ASP A 418 -28.82 11.88 -6.27
N SER A 419 -28.16 12.80 -6.98
CA SER A 419 -28.52 14.22 -7.06
C SER A 419 -29.94 14.50 -7.58
N LEU A 420 -30.60 13.54 -8.23
CA LEU A 420 -31.99 13.65 -8.68
C LEU A 420 -32.92 12.64 -8.00
N MET A 421 -32.39 11.52 -7.50
CA MET A 421 -33.20 10.41 -6.99
C MET A 421 -33.26 10.31 -5.47
N VAL A 422 -32.42 11.06 -4.76
CA VAL A 422 -32.43 11.10 -3.29
C VAL A 422 -33.12 12.37 -2.81
N PRO A 423 -34.31 12.25 -2.17
CA PRO A 423 -34.99 13.40 -1.56
C PRO A 423 -34.19 13.99 -0.39
N GLU A 424 -34.37 15.28 -0.13
CA GLU A 424 -33.87 15.96 1.07
C GLU A 424 -34.75 15.63 2.29
N ARG A 425 -36.04 15.40 2.06
CA ARG A 425 -37.05 15.21 3.10
C ARG A 425 -36.96 13.83 3.78
N SER A 426 -36.94 13.82 5.12
CA SER A 426 -37.16 12.61 5.94
C SER A 426 -38.66 12.23 5.96
N PRO A 427 -39.05 10.93 5.94
CA PRO A 427 -38.19 9.73 6.00
C PRO A 427 -37.65 9.26 4.64
N TYR A 428 -38.08 9.87 3.54
CA TYR A 428 -37.78 9.41 2.17
C TYR A 428 -36.31 9.41 1.82
N ARG A 429 -35.54 10.39 2.30
CA ARG A 429 -34.08 10.41 2.20
C ARG A 429 -33.46 9.11 2.71
N TYR A 430 -33.91 8.65 3.88
CA TYR A 430 -33.40 7.42 4.46
C TYR A 430 -33.77 6.25 3.56
N MET A 431 -35.04 6.13 3.18
CA MET A 431 -35.52 5.02 2.35
C MET A 431 -34.75 4.93 1.01
N ALA A 432 -34.42 6.07 0.41
CA ALA A 432 -33.58 6.13 -0.79
C ALA A 432 -32.14 5.65 -0.53
N ILE A 433 -31.52 6.05 0.59
CA ILE A 433 -30.17 5.60 0.97
C ILE A 433 -30.15 4.08 1.19
N ARG A 434 -31.19 3.51 1.81
CA ARG A 434 -31.33 2.06 1.98
C ARG A 434 -31.28 1.29 0.65
N LYS A 435 -31.79 1.89 -0.43
CA LYS A 435 -31.82 1.29 -1.77
C LYS A 435 -30.53 1.42 -2.57
N LEU A 436 -29.50 2.12 -2.07
CA LEU A 436 -28.26 2.33 -2.84
C LEU A 436 -27.63 1.00 -3.27
N ARG A 437 -27.60 -0.02 -2.38
CA ARG A 437 -27.11 -1.35 -2.74
C ARG A 437 -27.87 -1.92 -3.93
N ASP A 438 -29.19 -1.86 -3.91
CA ASP A 438 -30.05 -2.37 -4.99
C ASP A 438 -29.83 -1.59 -6.29
N VAL A 439 -29.68 -0.27 -6.22
CA VAL A 439 -29.42 0.60 -7.38
C VAL A 439 -28.15 0.17 -8.10
N TYR A 440 -27.02 0.07 -7.38
CA TYR A 440 -25.75 -0.28 -8.01
C TYR A 440 -25.67 -1.75 -8.42
N THR A 441 -26.30 -2.66 -7.67
CA THR A 441 -26.32 -4.10 -7.97
C THR A 441 -27.11 -4.39 -9.25
N ASN A 442 -28.26 -3.71 -9.43
CA ASN A 442 -29.16 -3.93 -10.57
C ASN A 442 -28.88 -3.00 -11.76
N ALA A 443 -27.94 -2.06 -11.64
CA ALA A 443 -27.53 -1.20 -12.75
C ALA A 443 -27.05 -2.04 -13.94
N THR A 444 -27.55 -1.73 -15.15
CA THR A 444 -27.00 -2.31 -16.39
C THR A 444 -25.54 -1.92 -16.55
N LYS A 445 -25.23 -0.67 -16.21
CA LYS A 445 -23.88 -0.11 -16.25
C LYS A 445 -23.77 1.06 -15.29
N VAL A 446 -22.66 1.13 -14.56
CA VAL A 446 -22.27 2.32 -13.79
C VAL A 446 -21.26 3.14 -14.59
N VAL A 447 -21.45 4.45 -14.64
CA VAL A 447 -20.49 5.38 -15.24
C VAL A 447 -19.89 6.28 -14.17
N VAL A 448 -18.57 6.22 -14.02
CA VAL A 448 -17.81 7.04 -13.08
C VAL A 448 -17.47 8.38 -13.70
N ILE A 449 -17.81 9.46 -13.01
CA ILE A 449 -17.50 10.84 -13.38
C ILE A 449 -16.69 11.48 -12.25
N ASP A 450 -15.40 11.71 -12.54
CA ASP A 450 -14.46 12.42 -11.67
C ASP A 450 -13.69 13.45 -12.51
N LYS A 451 -13.52 14.65 -11.96
CA LYS A 451 -12.88 15.78 -12.65
C LYS A 451 -11.39 15.54 -12.96
N SER A 452 -10.68 14.83 -12.10
CA SER A 452 -9.27 14.45 -12.32
C SER A 452 -9.14 13.44 -13.46
N LEU A 453 -10.05 12.46 -13.54
CA LEU A 453 -10.10 11.47 -14.62
C LEU A 453 -10.48 12.10 -15.97
N SER A 454 -11.33 13.13 -15.94
CA SER A 454 -11.73 13.88 -17.13
C SER A 454 -10.57 14.66 -17.79
N GLN A 455 -9.38 14.74 -17.17
CA GLN A 455 -8.18 15.35 -17.76
C GLN A 455 -7.29 14.34 -18.50
N VAL A 456 -7.50 13.05 -18.28
CA VAL A 456 -6.69 11.94 -18.79
C VAL A 456 -7.31 11.40 -20.06
N ARG A 457 -6.50 11.03 -21.03
CA ARG A 457 -6.95 10.45 -22.30
C ARG A 457 -6.94 8.94 -22.22
N ASN A 458 -7.79 8.31 -23.02
CA ASN A 458 -7.81 6.86 -23.14
C ASN A 458 -6.51 6.29 -23.71
N ASP A 459 -5.77 7.04 -24.54
CA ASP A 459 -4.51 6.61 -25.16
C ASP A 459 -3.24 7.03 -24.37
N ASP A 460 -3.39 7.59 -23.16
CA ASP A 460 -2.27 7.83 -22.26
C ASP A 460 -1.59 6.50 -21.84
N THR A 461 -0.35 6.57 -21.35
CA THR A 461 0.38 5.35 -20.92
C THR A 461 -0.34 4.65 -19.77
N ALA A 462 -0.12 3.34 -19.63
CA ALA A 462 -0.85 2.54 -18.66
C ALA A 462 -0.65 3.03 -17.22
N GLU A 463 0.58 3.37 -16.83
CA GLU A 463 0.90 3.91 -15.52
C GLU A 463 0.14 5.21 -15.23
N ILE A 464 -0.05 6.05 -16.26
CA ILE A 464 -0.80 7.31 -16.13
C ILE A 464 -2.28 7.05 -15.89
N VAL A 465 -2.87 6.17 -16.68
CA VAL A 465 -4.29 5.81 -16.54
C VAL A 465 -4.55 5.19 -15.18
N LEU A 466 -3.76 4.17 -14.79
CA LEU A 466 -3.93 3.48 -13.51
C LEU A 466 -3.68 4.41 -12.33
N TRP A 467 -2.62 5.22 -12.37
CA TRP A 467 -2.33 6.22 -11.34
C TRP A 467 -3.50 7.20 -11.18
N SER A 468 -4.07 7.68 -12.29
CA SER A 468 -5.15 8.65 -12.24
C SER A 468 -6.41 8.06 -11.60
N ILE A 469 -6.68 6.78 -11.81
CA ILE A 469 -7.76 6.05 -11.12
C ILE A 469 -7.47 5.98 -9.61
N VAL A 470 -6.30 5.48 -9.23
CA VAL A 470 -5.93 5.28 -7.81
C VAL A 470 -5.86 6.59 -7.03
N SER A 471 -5.38 7.66 -7.66
CA SER A 471 -5.24 8.99 -7.05
C SER A 471 -6.50 9.86 -7.14
N SER A 472 -7.53 9.42 -7.87
CA SER A 472 -8.77 10.18 -8.05
C SER A 472 -9.47 10.46 -6.72
N SER A 473 -10.25 11.54 -6.68
CA SER A 473 -11.06 11.85 -5.51
C SER A 473 -12.15 10.79 -5.30
N TRP A 474 -12.64 10.21 -6.40
CA TRP A 474 -13.55 9.07 -6.39
C TRP A 474 -12.96 7.85 -5.66
N ALA A 475 -11.72 7.44 -5.94
CA ALA A 475 -11.11 6.29 -5.28
C ALA A 475 -10.88 6.48 -3.76
N GLN A 476 -10.83 7.73 -3.28
CA GLN A 476 -10.54 8.07 -1.88
C GLN A 476 -11.77 8.15 -0.97
N ARG A 477 -12.99 8.10 -1.52
CA ARG A 477 -14.24 8.27 -0.74
C ARG A 477 -14.80 6.93 -0.29
N LEU A 478 -15.44 6.89 0.87
CA LEU A 478 -16.06 5.67 1.38
C LEU A 478 -17.17 5.14 0.46
N TRP A 479 -18.17 5.99 0.19
CA TRP A 479 -19.40 5.60 -0.51
C TRP A 479 -19.16 5.14 -1.95
N THR A 480 -18.19 5.76 -2.64
CA THR A 480 -17.80 5.40 -4.01
C THR A 480 -17.24 3.99 -4.15
N PHE A 481 -16.81 3.36 -3.04
CA PHE A 481 -16.40 1.96 -3.08
C PHE A 481 -17.56 1.03 -3.42
N GLN A 482 -18.76 1.28 -2.87
CA GLN A 482 -19.93 0.48 -3.20
C GLN A 482 -20.28 0.61 -4.69
N GLU A 483 -20.07 1.81 -5.22
CA GLU A 483 -20.32 2.17 -6.62
C GLU A 483 -19.31 1.51 -7.56
N SER A 484 -18.13 1.09 -7.07
CA SER A 484 -17.16 0.29 -7.83
C SER A 484 -17.31 -1.21 -7.61
N PHE A 485 -17.76 -1.62 -6.43
CA PHE A 485 -17.78 -3.01 -5.99
C PHE A 485 -19.04 -3.76 -6.46
N LEU A 486 -20.22 -3.16 -6.28
CA LEU A 486 -21.52 -3.81 -6.52
C LEU A 486 -21.91 -4.00 -8.01
N PRO A 487 -21.57 -3.09 -8.94
CA PRO A 487 -22.06 -3.18 -10.32
C PRO A 487 -21.47 -4.34 -11.12
N THR A 488 -22.19 -4.77 -12.17
CA THR A 488 -21.68 -5.82 -13.08
C THR A 488 -20.69 -5.23 -14.07
N TYR A 489 -21.03 -4.06 -14.61
CA TYR A 489 -20.24 -3.35 -15.60
C TYR A 489 -20.06 -1.92 -15.14
N ILE A 490 -18.83 -1.45 -15.25
CA ILE A 490 -18.43 -0.11 -14.85
C ILE A 490 -17.56 0.49 -15.95
N ASP A 491 -17.89 1.71 -16.36
CA ASP A 491 -17.13 2.50 -17.30
C ASP A 491 -16.66 3.79 -16.60
N ILE A 492 -15.45 4.24 -16.93
CA ILE A 492 -14.89 5.51 -16.45
C ILE A 492 -14.93 6.51 -17.60
N LEU A 493 -15.42 7.72 -17.33
CA LEU A 493 -15.38 8.82 -18.28
C LEU A 493 -14.00 9.51 -18.28
N PHE A 494 -13.23 9.27 -19.34
CA PHE A 494 -11.99 9.99 -19.64
C PHE A 494 -12.26 11.20 -20.55
N LYS A 495 -11.22 11.99 -20.83
CA LYS A 495 -11.31 13.22 -21.64
C LYS A 495 -11.91 12.99 -23.04
N ASP A 496 -11.67 11.83 -23.62
CA ASP A 496 -11.99 11.49 -25.00
C ASP A 496 -13.03 10.35 -25.14
N GLY A 497 -13.68 9.95 -24.04
CA GLY A 497 -14.79 8.99 -24.06
C GLY A 497 -14.76 7.97 -22.92
N LEU A 498 -15.73 7.07 -22.93
CA LEU A 498 -15.86 6.00 -21.94
C LEU A 498 -14.83 4.87 -22.15
N ARG A 499 -14.30 4.35 -21.04
CA ARG A 499 -13.51 3.11 -21.02
C ARG A 499 -14.02 2.16 -19.96
N SER A 500 -14.13 0.89 -20.33
CA SER A 500 -14.48 -0.17 -19.40
C SER A 500 -13.42 -0.30 -18.30
N PHE A 501 -13.88 -0.31 -17.05
CA PHE A 501 -13.09 -0.50 -15.85
C PHE A 501 -13.07 -1.98 -15.43
N GLU A 502 -12.89 -2.84 -16.43
CA GLU A 502 -12.66 -4.27 -16.25
C GLU A 502 -11.17 -4.58 -16.45
N PRO A 503 -10.57 -5.54 -15.72
CA PRO A 503 -9.14 -5.83 -15.79
C PRO A 503 -8.59 -6.04 -17.21
N ALA A 504 -9.39 -6.67 -18.09
CA ALA A 504 -9.02 -6.93 -19.49
C ALA A 504 -9.01 -5.67 -20.37
N ALA A 505 -9.72 -4.61 -19.98
CA ALA A 505 -9.82 -3.35 -20.71
C ALA A 505 -8.82 -2.29 -20.22
N LEU A 506 -8.09 -2.57 -19.14
CA LEU A 506 -7.04 -1.70 -18.62
C LEU A 506 -5.81 -1.71 -19.55
N PRO A 507 -5.16 -0.55 -19.77
CA PRO A 507 -3.99 -0.45 -20.62
C PRO A 507 -2.81 -1.26 -20.06
N ARG A 508 -2.02 -1.84 -20.97
CA ARG A 508 -0.79 -2.57 -20.64
C ARG A 508 0.41 -1.63 -20.65
N SER A 509 1.32 -1.81 -19.70
CA SER A 509 2.58 -1.06 -19.68
C SER A 509 3.39 -1.31 -20.95
N LEU A 510 4.01 -0.24 -21.45
CA LEU A 510 4.99 -0.29 -22.54
C LEU A 510 6.38 -0.69 -22.03
N LEU A 511 6.61 -0.63 -20.71
CA LEU A 511 7.87 -1.07 -20.12
C LEU A 511 8.03 -2.58 -20.25
N PRO A 512 9.25 -3.10 -20.40
CA PRO A 512 9.49 -4.54 -20.42
C PRO A 512 8.98 -5.21 -19.13
N PRO A 513 8.33 -6.39 -19.20
CA PRO A 513 7.68 -7.02 -18.05
C PRO A 513 8.55 -7.28 -16.81
N VAL A 514 9.87 -7.35 -16.99
CA VAL A 514 10.85 -7.53 -15.91
C VAL A 514 11.09 -6.26 -15.08
N ILE A 515 10.65 -5.09 -15.53
CA ILE A 515 10.82 -3.81 -14.80
C ILE A 515 9.51 -3.05 -14.60
N GLN A 516 8.36 -3.72 -14.76
CA GLN A 516 7.01 -3.15 -14.60
C GLN A 516 6.59 -2.91 -13.13
N VAL A 517 7.52 -2.44 -12.28
CA VAL A 517 7.28 -2.20 -10.85
C VAL A 517 6.07 -1.30 -10.62
N VAL A 518 6.10 -0.11 -11.23
CA VAL A 518 5.05 0.92 -11.08
C VAL A 518 3.71 0.39 -11.59
N TRP A 519 3.68 -0.18 -12.79
CA TRP A 519 2.44 -0.70 -13.37
C TRP A 519 1.82 -1.79 -12.51
N ARG A 520 2.61 -2.74 -12.01
CA ARG A 520 2.12 -3.86 -11.20
C ARG A 520 1.52 -3.38 -9.88
N ILE A 521 2.19 -2.46 -9.18
CA ILE A 521 1.67 -1.87 -7.95
C ILE A 521 0.35 -1.13 -8.22
N LEU A 522 0.31 -0.29 -9.26
CA LEU A 522 -0.91 0.46 -9.59
C LEU A 522 -2.06 -0.46 -10.05
N TYR A 523 -1.74 -1.49 -10.83
CA TYR A 523 -2.71 -2.47 -11.31
C TYR A 523 -3.35 -3.24 -10.16
N ASP A 524 -2.56 -3.68 -9.18
CA ASP A 524 -3.07 -4.35 -7.99
C ASP A 524 -3.94 -3.41 -7.14
N ARG A 525 -3.55 -2.15 -6.99
CA ARG A 525 -4.36 -1.13 -6.30
C ARG A 525 -5.68 -0.85 -7.02
N VAL A 526 -5.68 -0.85 -8.35
CA VAL A 526 -6.91 -0.80 -9.15
C VAL A 526 -7.75 -2.06 -8.93
N GLY A 527 -7.13 -3.24 -8.86
CA GLY A 527 -7.80 -4.50 -8.54
C GLY A 527 -8.50 -4.47 -7.18
N ALA A 528 -7.92 -3.81 -6.17
CA ALA A 528 -8.55 -3.61 -4.87
C ALA A 528 -9.80 -2.70 -4.93
N LEU A 529 -9.85 -1.75 -5.89
CA LEU A 529 -11.06 -0.94 -6.14
C LEU A 529 -12.14 -1.73 -6.87
N ARG A 530 -11.76 -2.76 -7.64
CA ARG A 530 -12.66 -3.58 -8.45
C ARG A 530 -12.33 -5.07 -8.31
N PRO A 531 -12.71 -5.71 -7.18
CA PRO A 531 -12.44 -7.12 -6.98
C PRO A 531 -13.17 -7.97 -8.03
N ASN A 532 -12.59 -9.12 -8.39
CA ASN A 532 -13.09 -9.93 -9.51
C ASN A 532 -14.50 -10.49 -9.23
N ARG A 533 -15.50 -9.95 -9.94
CA ARG A 533 -16.91 -10.35 -9.76
C ARG A 533 -17.17 -11.83 -10.04
N ALA A 534 -16.41 -12.49 -10.91
CA ALA A 534 -16.57 -13.92 -11.15
C ALA A 534 -16.30 -14.74 -9.87
N GLN A 535 -15.41 -14.26 -8.99
CA GLN A 535 -15.19 -14.84 -7.67
C GLN A 535 -16.28 -14.39 -6.67
N GLN A 536 -16.76 -13.16 -6.74
CA GLN A 536 -17.83 -12.67 -5.86
C GLN A 536 -19.19 -13.36 -6.09
N LEU A 537 -19.45 -13.87 -7.30
CA LEU A 537 -20.67 -14.64 -7.57
C LEU A 537 -20.63 -16.04 -6.94
N THR A 538 -19.46 -16.53 -6.54
CA THR A 538 -19.29 -17.87 -5.96
C THR A 538 -19.06 -17.87 -4.45
N ARG A 539 -18.66 -16.73 -3.86
CA ARG A 539 -18.45 -16.59 -2.40
C ARG A 539 -18.91 -15.24 -1.86
N ARG A 540 -19.32 -15.23 -0.58
CA ARG A 540 -19.64 -13.99 0.15
C ARG A 540 -18.36 -13.18 0.40
N THR A 541 -18.50 -11.87 0.46
CA THR A 541 -17.43 -10.94 0.85
C THR A 541 -17.10 -11.10 2.34
N ASN A 542 -15.82 -11.09 2.69
CA ASN A 542 -15.38 -11.18 4.09
C ASN A 542 -14.89 -9.83 4.64
N LEU A 543 -14.75 -9.72 5.97
CA LEU A 543 -14.36 -8.46 6.61
C LEU A 543 -12.92 -8.04 6.26
N GLY A 544 -12.01 -8.98 6.01
CA GLY A 544 -10.65 -8.67 5.57
C GLY A 544 -10.62 -7.88 4.26
N GLU A 545 -11.41 -8.30 3.27
CA GLU A 545 -11.59 -7.58 2.00
C GLU A 545 -12.13 -6.17 2.22
N ILE A 546 -13.09 -6.02 3.14
CA ILE A 546 -13.67 -4.72 3.50
C ILE A 546 -12.65 -3.82 4.18
N LEU A 547 -11.88 -4.34 5.15
CA LEU A 547 -10.83 -3.61 5.86
C LEU A 547 -9.74 -3.14 4.88
N ALA A 548 -9.27 -4.03 4.01
CA ALA A 548 -8.29 -3.68 2.98
C ALA A 548 -8.80 -2.58 2.05
N ALA A 549 -10.08 -2.62 1.67
CA ALA A 549 -10.67 -1.64 0.74
C ALA A 549 -11.06 -0.31 1.40
N MET A 550 -11.48 -0.32 2.66
CA MET A 550 -11.89 0.88 3.41
C MET A 550 -10.70 1.61 4.05
N ASN A 551 -9.57 0.94 4.24
CA ASN A 551 -8.32 1.56 4.68
C ASN A 551 -8.02 2.80 3.83
N TRP A 552 -7.56 3.88 4.48
CA TRP A 552 -7.28 5.19 3.87
C TRP A 552 -8.43 5.93 3.18
N ARG A 553 -9.66 5.41 3.18
CA ARG A 553 -10.82 6.14 2.66
C ARG A 553 -11.30 7.22 3.61
N THR A 554 -12.06 8.17 3.05
CA THR A 554 -12.56 9.34 3.75
C THR A 554 -14.07 9.51 3.56
N THR A 555 -14.71 10.11 4.57
CA THR A 555 -16.13 10.46 4.55
C THR A 555 -16.34 11.71 5.43
N SER A 556 -17.35 12.51 5.08
CA SER A 556 -17.79 13.64 5.92
C SER A 556 -18.56 13.19 7.17
N ARG A 557 -19.10 11.96 7.16
CA ARG A 557 -19.83 11.36 8.28
C ARG A 557 -19.19 10.02 8.64
N ARG A 558 -18.39 9.99 9.72
CA ARG A 558 -17.64 8.78 10.11
C ARG A 558 -18.54 7.61 10.52
N SER A 559 -19.69 7.91 11.13
CA SER A 559 -20.72 6.92 11.51
C SER A 559 -21.29 6.11 10.35
N ASP A 560 -21.06 6.55 9.10
CA ASP A 560 -21.54 5.86 7.90
C ASP A 560 -20.69 4.62 7.56
N GLU A 561 -19.50 4.46 8.14
CA GLU A 561 -18.58 3.36 7.79
C GLU A 561 -19.21 1.97 8.02
N THR A 562 -19.94 1.80 9.11
CA THR A 562 -20.61 0.53 9.43
C THR A 562 -21.80 0.27 8.51
N LEU A 563 -22.50 1.31 8.07
CA LEU A 563 -23.58 1.20 7.08
C LEU A 563 -23.02 0.78 5.72
N ALA A 564 -21.90 1.39 5.33
CA ALA A 564 -21.22 1.08 4.08
C ALA A 564 -20.70 -0.38 4.07
N ALA A 565 -20.07 -0.80 5.17
CA ALA A 565 -19.59 -2.16 5.36
C ALA A 565 -20.73 -3.19 5.39
N ALA A 566 -21.81 -2.92 6.15
CA ALA A 566 -22.98 -3.81 6.21
C ALA A 566 -23.55 -4.07 4.81
N ALA A 567 -23.72 -3.01 4.01
CA ALA A 567 -24.23 -3.17 2.66
C ALA A 567 -23.29 -4.00 1.78
N LEU A 568 -21.96 -3.89 1.92
CA LEU A 568 -21.00 -4.69 1.14
C LEU A 568 -20.98 -6.17 1.57
N LEU A 569 -21.16 -6.43 2.86
CA LEU A 569 -21.22 -7.76 3.47
C LEU A 569 -22.59 -8.46 3.31
N ASP A 570 -23.51 -7.86 2.54
CA ASP A 570 -24.87 -8.36 2.29
C ASP A 570 -25.75 -8.43 3.56
N PHE A 571 -25.54 -7.50 4.49
CA PHE A 571 -26.42 -7.28 5.64
C PHE A 571 -27.30 -6.05 5.43
N ASP A 572 -28.54 -6.08 5.95
CA ASP A 572 -29.40 -4.90 5.99
C ASP A 572 -28.78 -3.86 6.94
N PRO A 573 -28.42 -2.64 6.49
CA PRO A 573 -27.82 -1.62 7.35
C PRO A 573 -28.67 -1.28 8.59
N TRP A 574 -29.98 -1.53 8.56
CA TRP A 574 -30.89 -1.35 9.69
C TRP A 574 -30.82 -2.42 10.77
N SER A 575 -30.09 -3.52 10.52
CA SER A 575 -29.75 -4.47 11.58
C SER A 575 -28.77 -3.89 12.61
N LEU A 576 -28.21 -2.71 12.32
CA LEU A 576 -27.38 -1.91 13.19
C LEU A 576 -28.24 -0.90 14.01
N PRO A 577 -27.79 -0.50 15.21
CA PRO A 577 -28.46 0.51 16.03
C PRO A 577 -28.78 1.81 15.27
N GLU A 578 -30.01 2.33 15.41
CA GLU A 578 -30.44 3.58 14.76
C GLU A 578 -29.72 4.82 15.31
N ASP A 579 -29.29 4.79 16.58
CA ASP A 579 -28.59 5.89 17.23
C ASP A 579 -27.25 6.16 16.51
N GLU A 580 -27.16 7.30 15.81
CA GLU A 580 -25.95 7.73 15.11
C GLU A 580 -24.82 8.12 16.07
N GLN A 581 -25.15 8.46 17.32
CA GLN A 581 -24.17 8.78 18.35
C GLN A 581 -23.52 7.52 18.94
N ASP A 582 -24.13 6.34 18.80
CA ASP A 582 -23.58 5.07 19.29
C ASP A 582 -22.69 4.34 18.26
N SER A 583 -21.60 4.99 17.84
CA SER A 583 -20.68 4.43 16.85
C SER A 583 -20.02 3.13 17.31
N GLU A 584 -19.66 3.00 18.59
CA GLU A 584 -19.08 1.76 19.13
C GLU A 584 -20.11 0.62 19.10
N GLY A 585 -21.36 0.86 19.53
CA GLY A 585 -22.41 -0.16 19.48
C GLY A 585 -22.77 -0.61 18.05
N ARG A 586 -22.70 0.29 17.07
CA ARG A 586 -22.82 -0.08 15.65
C ARG A 586 -21.69 -0.98 15.17
N MET A 587 -20.45 -0.69 15.56
CA MET A 587 -19.30 -1.52 15.20
C MET A 587 -19.39 -2.90 15.85
N GLU A 588 -19.71 -2.97 17.14
CA GLU A 588 -19.94 -4.22 17.87
C GLU A 588 -21.02 -5.07 17.19
N ARG A 589 -22.16 -4.45 16.86
CA ARG A 589 -23.26 -5.14 16.20
C ARG A 589 -22.85 -5.65 14.82
N LEU A 590 -22.11 -4.86 14.05
CA LEU A 590 -21.58 -5.29 12.76
C LEU A 590 -20.69 -6.53 12.92
N LEU A 591 -19.70 -6.49 13.83
CA LEU A 591 -18.78 -7.60 14.05
C LEU A 591 -19.51 -8.88 14.49
N LEU A 592 -20.53 -8.76 15.33
CA LEU A 592 -21.39 -9.88 15.73
C LEU A 592 -22.24 -10.43 14.58
N LEU A 593 -22.67 -9.59 13.64
CA LEU A 593 -23.40 -10.04 12.45
C LEU A 593 -22.48 -10.78 11.47
N VAL A 594 -21.24 -10.30 11.31
CA VAL A 594 -20.24 -10.99 10.47
C VAL A 594 -19.89 -12.36 11.05
N SER A 595 -19.70 -12.44 12.38
CA SER A 595 -19.30 -13.65 13.13
C SER A 595 -17.92 -14.19 12.74
N ASP A 596 -17.74 -14.67 11.51
CA ASP A 596 -16.48 -15.26 11.04
C ASP A 596 -15.53 -14.15 10.57
N LEU A 597 -14.39 -14.01 11.25
CA LEU A 597 -13.42 -12.92 11.10
C LEU A 597 -12.02 -13.45 10.74
N PRO A 598 -11.14 -12.60 10.17
CA PRO A 598 -9.74 -12.96 9.95
C PRO A 598 -9.03 -13.29 11.27
N ASP A 599 -8.20 -14.33 11.27
CA ASP A 599 -7.43 -14.75 12.44
C ASP A 599 -6.44 -13.69 12.94
N ASP A 600 -5.99 -12.82 12.03
CA ASP A 600 -5.03 -11.76 12.29
C ASP A 600 -5.67 -10.38 12.52
N ILE A 601 -7.00 -10.29 12.70
CA ILE A 601 -7.71 -9.01 12.90
C ILE A 601 -7.19 -8.19 14.09
N ILE A 602 -6.66 -8.86 15.12
CA ILE A 602 -6.10 -8.20 16.31
C ILE A 602 -4.86 -7.36 15.99
N PHE A 603 -4.15 -7.67 14.91
CA PHE A 603 -2.97 -6.94 14.43
C PHE A 603 -3.32 -5.66 13.67
N PHE A 604 -4.59 -5.48 13.26
CA PHE A 604 -5.03 -4.29 12.54
C PHE A 604 -4.79 -3.01 13.37
N THR A 605 -3.94 -2.11 12.86
CA THR A 605 -3.49 -0.88 13.52
C THR A 605 -4.57 0.17 13.47
N CYS A 606 -5.21 0.39 14.61
CA CYS A 606 -6.29 1.34 14.72
C CYS A 606 -6.53 1.68 16.20
N PRO A 607 -7.21 2.80 16.49
CA PRO A 607 -7.89 2.92 17.77
C PRO A 607 -8.81 1.71 17.96
N LYS A 608 -8.72 1.04 19.10
CA LYS A 608 -9.59 -0.07 19.46
C LYS A 608 -10.87 0.43 20.15
N LEU A 609 -11.92 -0.39 20.14
CA LEU A 609 -13.14 -0.10 20.91
C LEU A 609 -12.84 -0.05 22.41
N ARG A 610 -13.63 0.71 23.17
CA ARG A 610 -13.39 0.92 24.62
C ARG A 610 -14.24 -0.01 25.48
N ARG A 611 -15.35 -0.48 24.94
CA ARG A 611 -16.32 -1.36 25.61
C ARG A 611 -15.79 -2.81 25.66
N LYS A 612 -15.88 -3.42 26.84
CA LYS A 612 -15.65 -4.87 26.99
C LYS A 612 -16.84 -5.62 26.39
N PRO A 613 -16.64 -6.80 25.78
CA PRO A 613 -15.37 -7.51 25.56
C PRO A 613 -14.77 -7.31 24.15
N PHE A 614 -14.91 -6.10 23.59
CA PHE A 614 -14.49 -5.81 22.21
C PHE A 614 -13.22 -4.96 22.12
N ARG A 615 -12.38 -4.90 23.17
CA ARG A 615 -11.20 -4.01 23.19
C ARG A 615 -10.06 -4.47 22.29
N TRP A 616 -10.16 -5.67 21.72
CA TRP A 616 -9.32 -6.16 20.65
C TRP A 616 -9.72 -5.63 19.26
N ALA A 617 -10.99 -5.25 19.10
CA ALA A 617 -11.59 -4.96 17.81
C ALA A 617 -11.36 -3.52 17.34
N PRO A 618 -11.31 -3.30 16.02
CA PRO A 618 -11.14 -1.97 15.46
C PRO A 618 -12.32 -1.05 15.79
N ALA A 619 -12.04 0.17 16.24
CA ALA A 619 -13.07 1.20 16.40
C ALA A 619 -13.48 1.86 15.07
N THR A 620 -12.73 1.63 14.00
CA THR A 620 -13.00 2.14 12.66
C THR A 620 -12.40 1.20 11.61
N LEU A 621 -13.10 1.01 10.50
CA LEU A 621 -12.67 0.21 9.36
C LEU A 621 -11.84 1.04 8.37
N MET A 622 -11.90 2.37 8.46
CA MET A 622 -11.07 3.30 7.70
C MET A 622 -9.76 3.62 8.44
N ALA A 623 -9.29 2.70 9.29
CA ALA A 623 -8.06 2.87 10.03
C ALA A 623 -6.88 2.73 9.09
N ARG A 624 -6.00 3.73 9.11
CA ARG A 624 -4.78 3.87 8.31
C ARG A 624 -3.72 2.87 8.76
N SER A 625 -4.05 1.60 8.61
CA SER A 625 -3.32 0.50 9.22
C SER A 625 -2.23 0.00 8.28
N PRO A 626 -0.94 0.05 8.65
CA PRO A 626 0.15 -0.51 7.83
C PRO A 626 0.05 -2.02 7.74
N THR A 627 -0.58 -2.64 8.73
CA THR A 627 -0.88 -4.05 8.76
C THR A 627 -2.17 -4.29 7.99
N MET A 628 -2.07 -4.87 6.79
CA MET A 628 -3.21 -5.42 6.07
C MET A 628 -3.60 -6.76 6.68
N VAL A 629 -4.86 -6.93 7.07
CA VAL A 629 -5.41 -8.21 7.54
C VAL A 629 -5.62 -9.19 6.39
N ASP A 630 -5.70 -10.48 6.71
CA ASP A 630 -5.90 -11.52 5.72
C ASP A 630 -7.28 -11.41 5.03
N ILE A 631 -7.25 -11.47 3.70
CA ILE A 631 -8.42 -11.41 2.82
C ILE A 631 -8.87 -12.79 2.34
N SER A 632 -8.08 -13.84 2.58
CA SER A 632 -8.37 -15.21 2.22
C SER A 632 -9.55 -15.75 3.02
N HIS A 633 -10.38 -16.55 2.36
CA HIS A 633 -11.50 -17.22 3.01
C HIS A 633 -11.07 -18.34 3.94
N ASP A 634 -9.94 -18.97 3.67
CA ASP A 634 -9.43 -20.08 4.47
C ASP A 634 -8.92 -19.61 5.85
N HIS A 635 -8.65 -18.30 5.98
CA HIS A 635 -8.16 -17.65 7.19
C HIS A 635 -9.25 -16.86 7.95
N GLN A 636 -10.53 -17.02 7.59
CA GLN A 636 -11.66 -16.46 8.34
C GLN A 636 -12.13 -17.42 9.45
N ARG A 637 -11.23 -17.83 10.35
CA ARG A 637 -11.50 -18.91 11.34
C ARG A 637 -11.77 -18.37 12.74
N ALA A 638 -11.49 -17.10 13.00
CA ALA A 638 -11.82 -16.46 14.26
C ALA A 638 -13.33 -16.19 14.34
N LYS A 639 -13.91 -16.34 15.52
CA LYS A 639 -15.34 -16.11 15.76
C LYS A 639 -15.58 -14.98 16.73
N CYS A 640 -16.30 -13.97 16.27
CA CYS A 640 -16.82 -12.89 17.09
C CYS A 640 -18.04 -13.37 17.88
N THR A 641 -17.97 -13.25 19.22
CA THR A 641 -19.04 -13.65 20.13
C THR A 641 -19.38 -12.53 21.11
N ALA A 642 -20.43 -12.70 21.90
CA ALA A 642 -20.78 -11.72 22.92
C ALA A 642 -19.74 -11.68 24.06
N GLU A 643 -18.91 -12.71 24.16
CA GLU A 643 -17.87 -12.90 25.16
C GLU A 643 -16.48 -12.41 24.70
N GLY A 644 -16.26 -12.23 23.39
CA GLY A 644 -14.99 -11.78 22.80
C GLY A 644 -14.69 -12.44 21.45
N LEU A 645 -13.42 -12.37 21.02
CA LEU A 645 -12.91 -13.06 19.82
C LEU A 645 -12.40 -14.45 20.18
N LEU A 646 -13.08 -15.49 19.71
CA LEU A 646 -12.62 -16.87 19.81
C LEU A 646 -11.70 -17.19 18.64
N THR A 647 -10.44 -17.49 18.91
CA THR A 647 -9.45 -17.78 17.86
C THR A 647 -8.35 -18.71 18.36
N ARG A 648 -7.80 -19.53 17.47
CA ARG A 648 -6.65 -20.38 17.78
C ARG A 648 -5.37 -19.62 17.48
N GLN A 649 -4.52 -19.44 18.48
CA GLN A 649 -3.33 -18.59 18.35
C GLN A 649 -2.08 -19.30 18.87
N ARG A 650 -0.95 -19.03 18.22
CA ARG A 650 0.38 -19.35 18.78
C ARG A 650 0.93 -18.12 19.48
N PHE A 651 1.34 -18.29 20.73
CA PHE A 651 1.86 -17.20 21.55
C PHE A 651 3.00 -17.66 22.44
N LEU A 652 3.80 -16.67 22.84
CA LEU A 652 4.88 -16.81 23.78
C LEU A 652 4.35 -16.41 25.16
N GLU A 653 4.28 -17.35 26.12
CA GLU A 653 3.78 -17.13 27.48
C GLU A 653 4.91 -16.99 28.49
N PHE A 654 4.78 -16.02 29.40
CA PHE A 654 5.78 -15.67 30.40
C PHE A 654 5.37 -16.15 31.79
N ALA A 655 6.36 -16.62 32.56
CA ALA A 655 6.14 -17.04 33.95
C ALA A 655 5.70 -15.87 34.86
N ASP A 656 6.23 -14.67 34.62
CA ASP A 656 5.95 -13.47 35.40
C ASP A 656 5.37 -12.36 34.52
N SER A 657 4.26 -11.76 34.97
CA SER A 657 3.63 -10.64 34.27
C SER A 657 4.51 -9.39 34.26
N GLN A 658 4.55 -8.71 33.12
CA GLN A 658 5.31 -7.48 32.91
C GLN A 658 4.36 -6.30 32.71
N MET A 659 4.84 -5.08 32.96
CA MET A 659 4.07 -3.85 32.75
C MET A 659 4.44 -3.24 31.40
N GLY A 660 3.58 -3.36 30.39
CA GLY A 660 3.79 -2.74 29.09
C GLY A 660 3.84 -1.22 29.18
N GLN A 661 4.91 -0.61 28.64
CA GLN A 661 5.07 0.84 28.55
C GLN A 661 5.87 1.18 27.28
N ASP A 662 5.44 2.22 26.57
CA ASP A 662 6.08 2.68 25.34
C ASP A 662 7.58 3.00 25.56
N GLY A 663 8.41 2.55 24.62
CA GLY A 663 9.86 2.70 24.63
C GLY A 663 10.61 1.69 25.48
N LEU A 664 9.92 0.77 26.18
CA LEU A 664 10.58 -0.28 26.97
C LEU A 664 10.75 -1.58 26.20
N GLN A 665 11.84 -2.28 26.55
CA GLN A 665 12.19 -3.59 26.02
C GLN A 665 12.34 -4.61 27.13
N TYR A 666 11.81 -5.81 26.89
CA TYR A 666 11.83 -6.94 27.81
C TYR A 666 12.54 -8.13 27.19
N TRP A 667 13.26 -8.91 28.00
CA TRP A 667 14.07 -10.03 27.54
C TRP A 667 13.64 -11.33 28.21
N PHE A 668 13.42 -12.34 27.39
CA PHE A 668 12.90 -13.64 27.79
C PHE A 668 13.82 -14.76 27.32
N ARG A 669 13.82 -15.88 28.06
CA ARG A 669 14.60 -17.07 27.70
C ARG A 669 13.74 -18.32 27.76
N ASP A 670 13.76 -19.08 26.66
CA ASP A 670 13.14 -20.40 26.62
C ASP A 670 14.05 -21.39 27.36
N PRO A 671 13.57 -22.09 28.41
CA PRO A 671 14.38 -23.04 29.16
C PRO A 671 14.79 -24.28 28.35
N GLU A 672 14.01 -24.65 27.34
CA GLU A 672 14.19 -25.88 26.57
C GLU A 672 15.13 -25.64 25.39
N THR A 673 14.91 -24.57 24.63
CA THR A 673 15.71 -24.24 23.44
C THR A 673 16.90 -23.34 23.75
N LEU A 674 16.92 -22.68 24.91
CA LEU A 674 17.88 -21.65 25.33
C LEU A 674 17.85 -20.37 24.48
N GLU A 675 16.88 -20.25 23.58
CA GLU A 675 16.70 -19.08 22.73
C GLU A 675 16.29 -17.84 23.54
N ILE A 676 16.76 -16.68 23.09
CA ILE A 676 16.52 -15.39 23.72
C ILE A 676 15.57 -14.59 22.83
N TYR A 677 14.51 -14.08 23.45
CA TYR A 677 13.50 -13.27 22.77
C TYR A 677 13.44 -11.88 23.39
N GLY A 678 13.47 -10.85 22.54
CA GLY A 678 13.22 -9.47 22.90
C GLY A 678 11.79 -9.07 22.54
N VAL A 679 11.09 -8.39 23.45
CA VAL A 679 9.79 -7.75 23.18
C VAL A 679 9.91 -6.26 23.40
N TYR A 680 9.63 -5.47 22.36
CA TYR A 680 9.72 -4.02 22.39
C TYR A 680 8.36 -3.36 22.21
N TRP A 681 8.11 -2.33 23.03
CA TRP A 681 6.90 -1.52 22.99
C TRP A 681 7.14 -0.26 22.17
N ASP A 682 6.78 -0.29 20.89
CA ASP A 682 6.99 0.83 19.98
C ASP A 682 6.08 2.03 20.34
N PRO A 683 6.64 3.21 20.69
CA PRO A 683 5.87 4.41 20.98
C PRO A 683 4.94 4.87 19.85
N GLU A 684 5.23 4.55 18.60
CA GLU A 684 4.40 4.95 17.46
C GLU A 684 3.03 4.25 17.46
N THR A 685 2.95 3.06 18.08
CA THR A 685 1.71 2.29 18.18
C THR A 685 0.69 2.90 19.16
N LYS A 686 1.15 3.79 20.06
CA LYS A 686 0.33 4.50 21.07
C LYS A 686 -0.49 3.53 21.92
N ASN A 687 0.18 2.52 22.46
CA ASN A 687 -0.47 1.58 23.36
C ASN A 687 -0.94 2.25 24.64
N ASN A 688 -1.93 1.64 25.30
CA ASN A 688 -2.21 1.98 26.69
C ASN A 688 -1.34 1.10 27.60
N PRO A 689 -0.72 1.64 28.65
CA PRO A 689 0.01 0.83 29.62
C PRO A 689 -0.90 -0.23 30.25
N GLY A 690 -0.37 -1.44 30.40
CA GLY A 690 -1.11 -2.55 30.99
C GLY A 690 -0.22 -3.74 31.30
N MET A 691 -0.67 -4.57 32.24
CA MET A 691 0.02 -5.83 32.54
C MET A 691 -0.16 -6.81 31.38
N PHE A 692 0.90 -7.51 31.01
CA PHE A 692 0.87 -8.56 29.99
C PHE A 692 1.74 -9.75 30.44
N ASN A 693 1.33 -10.96 30.05
CA ASN A 693 2.05 -12.20 30.34
C ASN A 693 2.11 -13.12 29.11
N ALA A 694 1.65 -12.66 27.95
CA ALA A 694 1.78 -13.38 26.69
C ALA A 694 1.92 -12.43 25.50
N VAL A 695 2.56 -12.90 24.43
CA VAL A 695 2.62 -12.20 23.14
C VAL A 695 2.23 -13.16 22.01
N VAL A 696 1.16 -12.85 21.30
CA VAL A 696 0.74 -13.56 20.08
C VAL A 696 1.60 -13.09 18.91
N VAL A 697 2.05 -14.01 18.07
CA VAL A 697 2.75 -13.69 16.82
C VAL A 697 1.84 -13.83 15.62
N ARG A 698 2.05 -12.97 14.63
CA ARG A 698 1.22 -12.95 13.43
C ARG A 698 1.45 -14.19 12.55
N PRO A 699 0.39 -14.88 12.07
CA PRO A 699 0.53 -15.95 11.09
C PRO A 699 0.84 -15.41 9.68
N ILE A 700 1.48 -16.21 8.82
CA ILE A 700 1.80 -15.82 7.43
C ILE A 700 0.98 -16.57 6.38
N GLU A 701 1.14 -17.89 6.24
CA GLU A 701 0.53 -18.75 5.20
C GLU A 701 0.54 -20.21 5.69
N ASP A 702 -0.46 -21.02 5.34
CA ASP A 702 -0.56 -22.45 5.70
C ASP A 702 -0.39 -22.74 7.21
N ASP A 703 -0.91 -21.88 8.08
CA ASP A 703 -0.75 -21.98 9.55
C ASP A 703 0.69 -21.91 10.05
N GLN A 704 1.61 -21.43 9.22
CA GLN A 704 2.97 -21.16 9.65
C GLN A 704 3.01 -19.83 10.42
N TYR A 705 3.29 -19.97 11.72
CA TYR A 705 3.58 -18.86 12.59
C TYR A 705 5.06 -18.51 12.48
N VAL A 706 5.35 -17.22 12.35
CA VAL A 706 6.74 -16.74 12.40
C VAL A 706 7.18 -16.77 13.84
N GLN A 707 7.83 -17.86 14.24
CA GLN A 707 8.75 -17.73 15.34
C GLN A 707 9.85 -16.80 14.86
N PRO A 708 10.15 -15.71 15.59
CA PRO A 708 11.18 -14.80 15.16
C PRO A 708 12.51 -15.56 15.09
N GLU A 709 13.17 -15.52 13.94
CA GLU A 709 14.54 -15.99 13.77
C GLU A 709 15.54 -14.88 14.08
N MET A 710 16.82 -15.24 14.20
CA MET A 710 17.88 -14.31 14.56
C MET A 710 17.99 -13.17 13.54
N ASN A 711 17.95 -11.91 14.01
CA ASN A 711 17.83 -10.69 13.19
C ASN A 711 16.48 -10.48 12.47
N GLN A 712 15.45 -11.25 12.80
CA GLN A 712 14.09 -11.04 12.31
C GLN A 712 13.25 -10.35 13.38
N VAL A 713 12.57 -9.26 12.98
CA VAL A 713 11.58 -8.58 13.81
C VAL A 713 10.19 -8.95 13.29
N VAL A 714 9.33 -9.41 14.18
CA VAL A 714 7.97 -9.87 13.90
C VAL A 714 6.97 -9.01 14.66
N GLU A 715 5.83 -8.73 14.03
CA GLU A 715 4.72 -8.05 14.69
C GLU A 715 4.07 -8.96 15.74
N GLY A 716 3.86 -8.43 16.94
CA GLY A 716 3.23 -9.11 18.06
C GLY A 716 2.04 -8.35 18.66
N VAL A 717 1.19 -9.07 19.38
CA VAL A 717 0.14 -8.51 20.22
C VAL A 717 0.31 -9.00 21.66
N ALA A 718 0.53 -8.07 22.58
CA ALA A 718 0.62 -8.33 24.00
C ALA A 718 -0.78 -8.61 24.59
N LEU A 719 -0.87 -9.70 25.34
CA LEU A 719 -2.08 -10.17 26.00
C LEU A 719 -1.85 -10.37 27.50
N PHE A 720 -2.94 -10.29 28.26
CA PHE A 720 -3.00 -10.76 29.65
C PHE A 720 -3.91 -11.98 29.76
N LEU A 721 -3.32 -13.15 29.94
CA LEU A 721 -3.99 -14.43 30.21
C LEU A 721 -4.52 -14.47 31.64
N GLY A 722 -5.70 -15.07 31.82
CA GLY A 722 -6.37 -15.16 33.12
C GLY A 722 -7.26 -13.95 33.44
N ALA A 723 -7.75 -13.25 32.41
CA ALA A 723 -8.73 -12.19 32.57
C ALA A 723 -10.04 -12.70 33.20
N GLU A 724 -10.79 -11.82 33.87
CA GLU A 724 -12.13 -12.15 34.38
C GLU A 724 -13.15 -12.30 33.25
N GLY A 725 -13.96 -13.37 33.27
CA GLY A 725 -15.10 -13.54 32.37
C GLY A 725 -15.90 -14.83 32.60
N GLY A 726 -16.80 -15.15 31.66
CA GLY A 726 -17.73 -16.29 31.76
C GLY A 726 -17.09 -17.67 31.57
N ASP A 727 -17.80 -18.73 31.96
CA ASP A 727 -17.42 -20.12 31.71
C ASP A 727 -17.54 -20.44 30.21
N LEU A 728 -16.39 -20.58 29.54
CA LEU A 728 -16.26 -20.81 28.09
C LEU A 728 -15.95 -22.28 27.76
N GLY A 729 -15.95 -23.17 28.76
CA GLY A 729 -15.52 -24.57 28.65
C GLY A 729 -14.05 -24.80 29.03
N GLU A 730 -13.68 -26.07 29.25
CA GLU A 730 -12.37 -26.46 29.81
C GLU A 730 -11.15 -26.18 28.88
N ASP A 731 -11.38 -25.93 27.58
CA ASP A 731 -10.32 -25.82 26.56
C ASP A 731 -10.11 -24.39 26.01
N VAL A 732 -10.69 -23.35 26.63
CA VAL A 732 -10.59 -21.95 26.16
C VAL A 732 -9.99 -21.04 27.23
N SER A 733 -8.83 -20.46 26.94
CA SER A 733 -8.14 -19.51 27.80
C SER A 733 -8.64 -18.09 27.56
N GLN A 734 -9.03 -17.38 28.62
CA GLN A 734 -9.39 -15.95 28.51
C GLN A 734 -8.16 -15.06 28.46
N ALA A 735 -8.19 -14.10 27.53
CA ALA A 735 -7.14 -13.12 27.35
C ALA A 735 -7.71 -11.71 27.21
N ALA A 736 -7.05 -10.72 27.81
CA ALA A 736 -7.33 -9.31 27.55
C ALA A 736 -6.32 -8.76 26.54
N TYR A 737 -6.81 -8.04 25.53
CA TYR A 737 -5.94 -7.29 24.62
C TYR A 737 -5.28 -6.12 25.35
N ILE A 738 -3.94 -6.03 25.30
CA ILE A 738 -3.19 -4.94 25.95
C ILE A 738 -2.64 -3.96 24.92
N GLY A 739 -1.96 -4.44 23.89
CA GLY A 739 -1.34 -3.56 22.91
C GLY A 739 -0.54 -4.30 21.84
N ARG A 740 -0.05 -3.54 20.86
CA ARG A 740 0.85 -4.02 19.81
C ARG A 740 2.30 -3.93 20.27
N VAL A 741 3.10 -4.94 19.97
CA VAL A 741 4.53 -5.00 20.28
C VAL A 741 5.29 -5.50 19.07
N THR A 742 6.61 -5.37 19.08
CA THR A 742 7.49 -6.14 18.20
C THR A 742 8.20 -7.21 19.01
N ILE A 743 8.39 -8.38 18.41
CA ILE A 743 9.15 -9.49 18.99
C ILE A 743 10.26 -9.90 18.04
N PHE A 744 11.43 -10.19 18.57
CA PHE A 744 12.59 -10.62 17.79
C PHE A 744 13.42 -11.63 18.58
N GLN A 745 14.21 -12.43 17.86
CA GLN A 745 15.20 -13.31 18.47
C GLN A 745 16.54 -12.59 18.54
N GLY A 746 17.11 -12.51 19.74
CA GLY A 746 18.40 -11.89 20.00
C GLY A 746 19.45 -12.90 20.45
N ASP A 747 20.69 -12.44 20.61
CA ASP A 747 21.76 -13.19 21.24
C ASP A 747 22.11 -12.66 22.64
N GLU A 748 23.06 -13.30 23.33
CA GLU A 748 23.49 -12.84 24.66
C GLU A 748 24.19 -11.47 24.64
N ASN A 749 24.71 -11.02 23.51
CA ASN A 749 25.36 -9.72 23.37
C ASN A 749 24.34 -8.59 23.18
N ASP A 750 23.16 -8.88 22.65
CA ASP A 750 22.07 -7.91 22.48
C ASP A 750 21.43 -7.53 23.84
N VAL A 751 21.57 -8.38 24.85
CA VAL A 751 20.98 -8.20 26.17
C VAL A 751 21.83 -7.23 27.02
N PRO A 752 21.28 -6.12 27.53
CA PRO A 752 22.02 -5.20 28.37
C PRO A 752 22.60 -5.89 29.62
N GLU A 753 23.84 -5.58 29.97
CA GLU A 753 24.51 -6.18 31.13
C GLU A 753 23.68 -6.03 32.42
N GLY A 754 23.46 -7.14 33.12
CA GLY A 754 22.68 -7.17 34.36
C GLY A 754 21.17 -7.33 34.18
N THR A 755 20.68 -7.47 32.95
CA THR A 755 19.27 -7.78 32.68
C THR A 755 18.93 -9.20 33.14
N ALA A 756 17.86 -9.36 33.91
CA ALA A 756 17.35 -10.67 34.31
C ALA A 756 16.44 -11.25 33.22
N PHE A 757 16.64 -12.52 32.86
CA PHE A 757 15.76 -13.22 31.93
C PHE A 757 14.48 -13.67 32.63
N ILE A 758 13.35 -13.45 31.96
CA ILE A 758 12.07 -14.03 32.35
C ILE A 758 11.88 -15.34 31.59
N MET A 759 11.45 -16.39 32.28
CA MET A 759 11.22 -17.69 31.66
C MET A 759 9.99 -17.65 30.77
N THR A 760 10.10 -18.29 29.61
CA THR A 760 9.04 -18.29 28.60
C THR A 760 8.84 -19.65 27.95
N SER A 761 7.66 -19.87 27.36
CA SER A 761 7.35 -21.06 26.58
C SER A 761 6.38 -20.76 25.45
N TRP A 762 6.55 -21.43 24.31
CA TRP A 762 5.61 -21.34 23.20
C TRP A 762 4.39 -22.24 23.42
N LYS A 763 3.19 -21.70 23.21
CA LYS A 763 1.92 -22.44 23.28
C LYS A 763 1.06 -22.19 22.05
N THR A 764 0.16 -23.14 21.79
CA THR A 764 -0.88 -23.02 20.76
C THR A 764 -2.21 -23.49 21.32
N GLU A 765 -3.11 -22.54 21.64
CA GLU A 765 -4.37 -22.81 22.33
C GLU A 765 -5.52 -22.01 21.71
N MET A 766 -6.76 -22.34 22.10
CA MET A 766 -7.92 -21.51 21.83
C MET A 766 -7.99 -20.37 22.84
N LEU A 767 -8.02 -19.14 22.34
CA LEU A 767 -8.15 -17.93 23.15
C LEU A 767 -9.52 -17.30 22.94
N CYS A 768 -10.09 -16.75 24.01
CA CYS A 768 -11.15 -15.75 23.94
C CYS A 768 -10.55 -14.39 24.30
N ILE A 769 -10.31 -13.56 23.29
CA ILE A 769 -9.66 -12.25 23.44
C ILE A 769 -10.72 -11.18 23.68
N THR A 770 -10.53 -10.34 24.71
CA THR A 770 -11.48 -9.32 25.17
C THR A 770 -10.96 -7.89 25.10
#